data_AF-A0A517QPJ5-F1
#
_entry.id   AF-A0A517QPJ5-F1
#
_cell.length_a   1.000
_cell.length_b   1.000
_cell.length_c   1.000
_cell.angle_alpha   90.00
_cell.angle_beta   90.00
_cell.angle_gamma   90.00
#
_symmetry.space_group_name_H-M   'P 1'
#
loop_
_entity.id
_entity.type
_entity.pdbx_description
1 polymer ?
#
loop_
_entity_poly.entity_id
_entity_poly.type
_entity_poly.pdbx_seq_one_letter_code
_entity_poly.pdbx_strand_id
1 'polypeptide(L)'
;MNAHSSPENNLPNQQRSQRFLLTGLLMVIGLTGLCWLGFRYASAGSDELESLTFLEDFSAQKDKLDSELAALREKAANKQSTTKPQQKQTRQAPVSPSETLDRPGDFHADVLQIELTDQAIEQRLRHDAEYLSSNELEGRGIRTKGLEIAGEYIANEFEKAGLYSAWYSGTPYQEFQLLNGSRRGAVQRVLFNRKNNEKYLLTPNVDFSSLMKTTMGTMTLPVVFAGYGITAPELGYDDYADIRVAGKAVIILRHEPQKNDENSAFDGAEASRYAPVYTKIQNAITHGATAVILCDTHSKSKTTTEDDPFSSNLLKVEFSEDAFDITIPVIHCRQSLLDEVLQEFGMETLKEIEIQIDSDLRPRSRDVKGFEIGFEVARNRSGRSVRNVLASIEPNGAMPEKTIIVGAHYDHLGRDGWGSLAVGADGEIHNGADDNASGTAIIMEVARQLATKRDQLKSRVLFIAFTAEELGLLGSKHYIRDPAVPLKETVAMVNLDMVGRLREELTVYGVGTAQEWNSILLPSAEKQGLNVTGRSSGYGPSDHAVFYERGIPVLHFFTGFHPQYHRPADDSHLLNIEGMRKISRCVTDIVAQLASTETPLSPGATEEGMLASTGLADLLDQPGDTPPRFGVVVNSLPNKKGLQIKRVLPRSVAGNNGLQPGDIIHKVGETTIETIEDLKESVSGHDSGAKIPIQLTRRSLNLEIEVVF
;
A
#
# COMPACT_ATOMS: atom_id res chain seq x y z
N MET A 1 42.68 -51.82 -23.29
CA MET A 1 43.95 -52.25 -22.66
C MET A 1 43.94 -51.75 -21.21
N ASN A 2 43.96 -52.69 -20.29
CA ASN A 2 44.20 -52.71 -18.83
C ASN A 2 44.68 -51.39 -18.16
N ALA A 3 44.00 -50.88 -17.10
CA ALA A 3 44.01 -51.27 -15.67
C ALA A 3 45.13 -50.54 -14.88
N HIS A 4 44.86 -49.78 -13.80
CA HIS A 4 44.57 -50.17 -12.41
C HIS A 4 44.28 -48.89 -11.58
N SER A 5 43.60 -48.81 -10.43
CA SER A 5 42.86 -49.74 -9.54
C SER A 5 42.25 -48.92 -8.38
N SER A 6 41.02 -49.25 -7.97
CA SER A 6 40.26 -48.77 -6.79
C SER A 6 40.84 -49.28 -5.43
N PRO A 7 40.29 -48.95 -4.23
CA PRO A 7 38.97 -49.43 -3.73
C PRO A 7 38.12 -48.37 -2.98
N GLU A 8 36.81 -48.25 -3.25
CA GLU A 8 35.65 -48.91 -2.58
C GLU A 8 35.45 -48.61 -1.09
N ASN A 9 34.30 -48.00 -0.75
CA ASN A 9 33.38 -48.53 0.26
C ASN A 9 31.94 -48.01 0.08
N ASN A 10 30.97 -48.93 0.18
CA ASN A 10 29.57 -48.84 -0.22
C ASN A 10 28.61 -48.83 0.99
N LEU A 11 27.51 -48.04 0.88
CA LEU A 11 26.14 -48.18 1.47
C LEU A 11 25.87 -47.89 2.97
N PRO A 12 24.60 -47.60 3.42
CA PRO A 12 23.37 -47.21 2.69
C PRO A 12 22.56 -46.01 3.29
N ASN A 13 21.68 -45.48 2.43
CA ASN A 13 20.84 -44.29 2.59
C ASN A 13 19.45 -44.60 3.23
N GLN A 14 19.41 -45.15 4.45
CA GLN A 14 18.14 -45.49 5.14
C GLN A 14 17.93 -44.88 6.54
N GLN A 15 18.87 -44.09 7.07
CA GLN A 15 18.74 -43.50 8.42
C GLN A 15 18.35 -42.02 8.48
N ARG A 16 18.17 -41.33 7.33
CA ARG A 16 17.81 -39.91 7.31
C ARG A 16 16.30 -39.63 7.34
N SER A 17 15.46 -40.59 6.92
CA SER A 17 14.00 -40.42 6.86
C SER A 17 13.27 -40.75 8.17
N GLN A 18 13.83 -41.59 9.06
CA GLN A 18 13.18 -41.92 10.34
C GLN A 18 13.45 -40.90 11.46
N ARG A 19 14.53 -40.11 11.36
CA ARG A 19 14.85 -39.06 12.36
C ARG A 19 14.03 -37.79 12.21
N PHE A 20 13.40 -37.53 11.05
CA PHE A 20 12.50 -36.38 10.89
C PHE A 20 11.06 -36.67 11.30
N LEU A 21 10.60 -37.94 11.21
CA LEU A 21 9.26 -38.33 11.66
C LEU A 21 9.12 -38.38 13.20
N LEU A 22 10.17 -38.78 13.93
CA LEU A 22 10.09 -38.95 15.38
C LEU A 22 10.11 -37.63 16.17
N THR A 23 10.87 -36.62 15.70
CA THR A 23 10.90 -35.28 16.31
C THR A 23 9.64 -34.47 16.00
N GLY A 24 9.01 -34.69 14.84
CA GLY A 24 7.73 -34.08 14.50
C GLY A 24 6.57 -34.63 15.33
N LEU A 25 6.54 -35.94 15.59
CA LEU A 25 5.47 -36.58 16.36
C LEU A 25 5.50 -36.21 17.85
N LEU A 26 6.70 -36.03 18.42
CA LEU A 26 6.87 -35.61 19.83
C LEU A 26 6.48 -34.14 20.08
N MET A 27 6.62 -33.26 19.07
CA MET A 27 6.15 -31.87 19.17
C MET A 27 4.62 -31.75 19.14
N VAL A 28 3.96 -32.60 18.35
CA VAL A 28 2.48 -32.60 18.21
C VAL A 28 1.79 -33.16 19.46
N ILE A 29 2.39 -34.14 20.14
CA ILE A 29 1.83 -34.71 21.39
C ILE A 29 2.02 -33.74 22.58
N GLY A 30 3.13 -33.00 22.63
CA GLY A 30 3.39 -32.03 23.71
C GLY A 30 2.48 -30.78 23.66
N LEU A 31 2.18 -30.28 22.46
CA LEU A 31 1.34 -29.08 22.28
C LEU A 31 -0.17 -29.37 22.42
N THR A 32 -0.63 -30.57 22.07
CA THR A 32 -2.03 -30.97 22.23
C THR A 32 -2.39 -31.27 23.69
N GLY A 33 -1.46 -31.83 24.48
CA GLY A 33 -1.67 -32.09 25.91
C GLY A 33 -1.76 -30.82 26.76
N LEU A 34 -0.96 -29.79 26.48
CA LEU A 34 -0.97 -28.51 27.21
C LEU A 34 -2.23 -27.67 26.93
N CYS A 35 -2.72 -27.69 25.69
CA CYS A 35 -3.98 -27.03 25.34
C CYS A 35 -5.21 -27.75 25.93
N TRP A 36 -5.17 -29.07 26.08
CA TRP A 36 -6.28 -29.83 26.69
C TRP A 36 -6.35 -29.65 28.22
N LEU A 37 -5.20 -29.56 28.91
CA LEU A 37 -5.16 -29.26 30.35
C LEU A 37 -5.64 -27.83 30.66
N GLY A 38 -5.30 -26.84 29.83
CA GLY A 38 -5.77 -25.47 29.98
C GLY A 38 -7.29 -25.33 29.81
N PHE A 39 -7.91 -26.17 28.99
CA PHE A 39 -9.36 -26.14 28.73
C PHE A 39 -10.19 -26.83 29.82
N ARG A 40 -9.63 -27.84 30.52
CA ARG A 40 -10.30 -28.46 31.69
C ARG A 40 -10.17 -27.64 32.98
N TYR A 41 -9.09 -26.87 33.14
CA TYR A 41 -8.91 -26.00 34.31
C TYR A 41 -9.88 -24.80 34.33
N ALA A 42 -10.42 -24.43 33.17
CA ALA A 42 -11.41 -23.36 33.04
C ALA A 42 -12.87 -23.83 33.17
N SER A 43 -13.15 -25.14 33.30
CA SER A 43 -14.52 -25.67 33.24
C SER A 43 -14.94 -26.65 34.36
N ALA A 44 -14.12 -26.87 35.40
CA ALA A 44 -14.51 -27.73 36.52
C ALA A 44 -14.74 -26.92 37.80
N GLY A 45 -15.98 -26.93 38.29
CA GLY A 45 -16.34 -26.47 39.64
C GLY A 45 -15.75 -27.40 40.69
N SER A 46 -15.52 -26.85 41.89
CA SER A 46 -15.04 -27.55 43.07
C SER A 46 -16.01 -28.67 43.46
N ASP A 47 -15.72 -29.90 43.05
CA ASP A 47 -16.12 -31.17 43.70
C ASP A 47 -15.74 -32.34 42.79
N GLU A 48 -14.45 -32.63 42.63
CA GLU A 48 -13.95 -33.94 42.15
C GLU A 48 -12.42 -33.97 42.32
N LEU A 49 -11.96 -34.24 43.54
CA LEU A 49 -10.54 -34.36 43.87
C LEU A 49 -10.31 -35.51 44.86
N GLU A 50 -10.77 -36.71 44.51
CA GLU A 50 -10.34 -37.95 45.17
C GLU A 50 -10.21 -39.11 44.17
N SER A 51 -9.03 -39.24 43.55
CA SER A 51 -8.39 -40.54 43.28
C SER A 51 -6.96 -40.30 42.77
N LEU A 52 -6.01 -40.22 43.70
CA LEU A 52 -4.59 -40.00 43.44
C LEU A 52 -3.83 -41.34 43.44
N THR A 53 -3.64 -41.92 42.26
CA THR A 53 -2.63 -42.97 41.99
C THR A 53 -1.79 -42.67 40.74
N PHE A 54 -1.98 -41.52 40.10
CA PHE A 54 -1.30 -41.16 38.84
C PHE A 54 -0.06 -40.26 39.02
N LEU A 55 0.15 -39.65 40.20
CA LEU A 55 1.24 -38.69 40.42
C LEU A 55 2.60 -39.34 40.74
N GLU A 56 2.63 -40.58 41.25
CA GLU A 56 3.91 -41.25 41.59
C GLU A 56 4.67 -41.74 40.35
N ASP A 57 3.96 -42.22 39.32
CA ASP A 57 4.58 -42.66 38.06
C ASP A 57 5.18 -41.50 37.25
N PHE A 58 4.62 -40.29 37.37
CA PHE A 58 5.12 -39.11 36.66
C PHE A 58 6.43 -38.58 37.27
N SER A 59 6.60 -38.71 38.60
CA SER A 59 7.86 -38.35 39.27
C SER A 59 9.00 -39.29 38.84
N ALA A 60 8.72 -40.60 38.80
CA ALA A 60 9.71 -41.59 38.38
C ALA A 60 10.11 -41.46 36.90
N GLN A 61 9.17 -41.09 36.02
CA GLN A 61 9.48 -40.82 34.61
C GLN A 61 10.23 -39.51 34.42
N LYS A 62 9.94 -38.48 35.22
CA LYS A 62 10.65 -37.20 35.19
C LYS A 62 12.11 -37.36 35.62
N ASP A 63 12.37 -38.08 36.71
CA ASP A 63 13.73 -38.32 37.20
C ASP A 63 14.56 -39.14 36.19
N LYS A 64 13.92 -40.10 35.50
CA LYS A 64 14.56 -40.84 34.41
C LYS A 64 14.90 -39.94 33.22
N LEU A 65 13.96 -39.06 32.81
CA LEU A 65 14.15 -38.13 31.70
C LEU A 65 15.24 -37.10 32.00
N ASP A 66 15.30 -36.59 33.23
CA ASP A 66 16.30 -35.63 33.69
C ASP A 66 17.70 -36.28 33.75
N SER A 67 17.78 -37.57 34.12
CA SER A 67 19.04 -38.34 34.08
C SER A 67 19.55 -38.57 32.65
N GLU A 68 18.65 -38.86 31.70
CA GLU A 68 18.99 -39.05 30.29
C GLU A 68 19.38 -37.72 29.63
N LEU A 69 18.72 -36.61 30.02
CA LEU A 69 19.06 -35.26 29.57
C LEU A 69 20.42 -34.79 30.12
N ALA A 70 20.77 -35.16 31.36
CA ALA A 70 22.08 -34.90 31.96
C ALA A 70 23.19 -35.68 31.22
N ALA A 71 22.97 -36.96 30.92
CA ALA A 71 23.92 -37.78 30.15
C ALA A 71 24.11 -37.28 28.70
N LEU A 72 23.05 -36.75 28.08
CA LEU A 72 23.12 -36.12 26.75
C LEU A 72 23.87 -34.77 26.79
N ARG A 73 23.70 -33.97 27.84
CA ARG A 73 24.44 -32.72 28.07
C ARG A 73 25.92 -32.97 28.32
N GLU A 74 26.26 -34.04 29.05
CA GLU A 74 27.65 -34.44 29.29
C GLU A 74 28.34 -34.94 28.01
N LYS A 75 27.63 -35.71 27.17
CA LYS A 75 28.09 -36.09 25.82
C LYS A 75 28.26 -34.90 24.87
N ALA A 76 27.41 -33.87 24.98
CA ALA A 76 27.52 -32.64 24.21
C ALA A 76 28.68 -31.75 24.70
N ALA A 77 28.92 -31.70 26.00
CA ALA A 77 30.01 -30.94 26.62
C ALA A 77 31.40 -31.52 26.29
N ASN A 78 31.54 -32.86 26.24
CA ASN A 78 32.79 -33.52 25.85
C ASN A 78 33.13 -33.41 24.37
N LYS A 79 32.23 -32.88 23.52
CA LYS A 79 32.48 -32.61 22.10
C LYS A 79 32.84 -31.16 21.78
N GLN A 80 32.76 -30.25 22.75
CA GLN A 80 33.05 -28.81 22.59
C GLN A 80 34.29 -28.32 23.36
N SER A 81 35.14 -29.22 23.86
CA SER A 81 36.40 -28.89 24.53
C SER A 81 37.61 -29.02 23.60
N THR A 82 37.64 -28.23 22.52
CA THR A 82 38.88 -27.58 22.04
C THR A 82 38.51 -26.23 21.41
N THR A 83 39.07 -25.18 22.00
CA THR A 83 39.14 -23.76 21.58
C THR A 83 37.87 -22.89 21.66
N LYS A 84 37.72 -22.26 22.83
CA LYS A 84 37.12 -20.93 23.11
C LYS A 84 38.25 -20.02 23.66
N PRO A 85 38.20 -18.67 23.64
CA PRO A 85 37.15 -17.87 24.34
C PRO A 85 36.76 -16.52 23.67
N GLN A 86 35.45 -16.18 23.65
CA GLN A 86 34.70 -15.27 24.57
C GLN A 86 34.69 -13.78 24.14
N GLN A 87 33.48 -13.24 23.93
CA GLN A 87 33.02 -12.09 24.72
C GLN A 87 31.48 -12.02 24.80
N LYS A 88 31.01 -11.68 26.01
CA LYS A 88 29.62 -11.53 26.44
C LYS A 88 28.99 -10.27 25.83
N GLN A 89 27.78 -10.39 25.28
CA GLN A 89 26.87 -9.26 25.13
C GLN A 89 26.24 -8.92 26.47
N THR A 90 26.73 -7.86 27.10
CA THR A 90 26.00 -7.07 28.09
C THR A 90 25.06 -6.09 27.37
N ARG A 91 23.81 -5.99 27.83
CA ARG A 91 22.88 -4.92 27.42
C ARG A 91 23.51 -3.56 27.71
N GLN A 92 23.62 -2.70 26.70
CA GLN A 92 23.92 -1.27 26.85
C GLN A 92 22.83 -0.43 26.19
N ALA A 93 22.58 0.73 26.81
CA ALA A 93 21.66 1.79 26.42
C ALA A 93 22.07 2.43 25.07
N PRO A 94 21.22 3.24 24.41
CA PRO A 94 21.44 3.67 23.03
C PRO A 94 22.71 4.52 22.91
N VAL A 95 23.58 4.13 21.98
CA VAL A 95 24.83 4.82 21.66
C VAL A 95 24.54 5.94 20.67
N SER A 96 25.05 7.14 20.97
CA SER A 96 25.03 8.33 20.12
C SER A 96 25.76 8.09 18.78
N PRO A 97 25.26 8.57 17.64
CA PRO A 97 25.97 8.43 16.37
C PRO A 97 27.05 9.51 16.26
N SER A 98 28.27 9.18 16.69
CA SER A 98 29.48 9.87 16.25
C SER A 98 30.63 8.87 16.17
N GLU A 99 30.67 8.07 15.11
CA GLU A 99 31.87 7.32 14.73
C GLU A 99 31.88 7.13 13.20
N THR A 100 32.61 8.06 12.56
CA THR A 100 33.36 7.94 11.29
C THR A 100 32.76 7.09 10.17
N LEU A 101 32.02 7.76 9.28
CA LEU A 101 31.96 7.39 7.86
C LEU A 101 33.38 7.50 7.29
N ASP A 102 33.97 6.37 6.89
CA ASP A 102 35.22 6.33 6.15
C ASP A 102 35.09 7.18 4.87
N ARG A 103 36.07 8.05 4.64
CA ARG A 103 36.11 8.91 3.45
C ARG A 103 36.10 8.04 2.19
N PRO A 104 35.37 8.43 1.13
CA PRO A 104 35.58 7.87 -0.19
C PRO A 104 37.05 8.11 -0.59
N GLY A 105 37.78 7.03 -0.88
CA GLY A 105 39.05 7.12 -1.58
C GLY A 105 38.84 7.77 -2.95
N ASP A 106 39.89 8.42 -3.47
CA ASP A 106 39.93 9.06 -4.79
C ASP A 106 39.20 8.20 -5.85
N PHE A 107 37.94 8.54 -6.14
CA PHE A 107 37.22 7.93 -7.24
C PHE A 107 37.72 8.55 -8.54
N HIS A 108 38.21 7.66 -9.41
CA HIS A 108 38.83 8.00 -10.69
C HIS A 108 38.04 9.06 -11.45
N ALA A 109 38.76 10.11 -11.83
CA ALA A 109 38.35 11.27 -12.61
C ALA A 109 38.04 10.95 -14.09
N ASP A 110 37.32 9.87 -14.35
CA ASP A 110 36.72 9.57 -15.65
C ASP A 110 35.20 9.78 -15.56
N VAL A 111 34.78 10.95 -15.06
CA VAL A 111 33.44 11.44 -15.39
C VAL A 111 33.46 11.64 -16.90
N LEU A 112 32.73 10.79 -17.63
CA LEU A 112 32.49 10.97 -19.06
C LEU A 112 32.26 12.46 -19.33
N GLN A 113 32.86 13.03 -20.39
CA GLN A 113 32.59 14.43 -20.72
C GLN A 113 31.08 14.60 -20.97
N ILE A 114 30.34 15.08 -19.97
CA ILE A 114 28.90 15.27 -20.04
C ILE A 114 28.68 16.52 -20.87
N GLU A 115 28.25 16.34 -22.12
CA GLU A 115 27.89 17.45 -22.98
C GLU A 115 26.58 18.09 -22.51
N LEU A 116 26.61 19.40 -22.27
CA LEU A 116 25.50 20.20 -21.74
C LEU A 116 24.80 21.08 -22.78
N THR A 117 25.01 20.79 -24.08
CA THR A 117 24.25 21.43 -25.16
C THR A 117 22.76 21.10 -25.03
N ASP A 118 21.88 22.00 -25.50
CA ASP A 118 20.44 21.78 -25.43
C ASP A 118 20.04 20.45 -26.07
N GLN A 119 20.63 20.14 -27.22
CA GLN A 119 20.38 18.91 -27.96
C GLN A 119 20.81 17.65 -27.19
N ALA A 120 21.98 17.67 -26.54
CA ALA A 120 22.45 16.53 -25.75
C ALA A 120 21.58 16.27 -24.52
N ILE A 121 21.13 17.35 -23.85
CA ILE A 121 20.21 17.27 -22.71
C ILE A 121 18.85 16.71 -23.16
N GLU A 122 18.28 17.23 -24.24
CA GLU A 122 16.99 16.77 -24.77
C GLU A 122 17.06 15.31 -25.22
N GLN A 123 18.17 14.87 -25.82
CA GLN A 123 18.35 13.48 -26.23
C GLN A 123 18.36 12.53 -25.02
N ARG A 124 19.06 12.89 -23.94
CA ARG A 124 19.07 12.08 -22.70
C ARG A 124 17.70 12.06 -22.01
N LEU A 125 17.06 13.23 -21.85
CA LEU A 125 15.72 13.32 -21.28
C LEU A 125 14.70 12.48 -22.05
N ARG A 126 14.75 12.54 -23.38
CA ARG A 126 13.90 11.72 -24.25
C ARG A 126 14.17 10.24 -24.04
N HIS A 127 15.44 9.84 -24.10
CA HIS A 127 15.84 8.43 -23.94
C HIS A 127 15.41 7.87 -22.59
N ASP A 128 15.70 8.58 -21.51
CA ASP A 128 15.40 8.14 -20.15
C ASP A 128 13.89 8.05 -19.93
N ALA A 129 13.12 9.05 -20.36
CA ALA A 129 11.66 9.04 -20.22
C ALA A 129 11.00 7.97 -21.09
N GLU A 130 11.43 7.80 -22.35
CA GLU A 130 10.93 6.75 -23.25
C GLU A 130 11.23 5.34 -22.72
N TYR A 131 12.42 5.11 -22.16
CA TYR A 131 12.75 3.83 -21.56
C TYR A 131 11.94 3.57 -20.28
N LEU A 132 11.89 4.55 -19.38
CA LEU A 132 11.15 4.44 -18.12
C LEU A 132 9.67 4.18 -18.39
N SER A 133 9.06 4.83 -19.39
CA SER A 133 7.66 4.65 -19.79
C SER A 133 7.45 3.61 -20.89
N SER A 134 8.35 2.65 -21.03
CA SER A 134 8.23 1.59 -22.05
C SER A 134 7.33 0.45 -21.58
N ASN A 135 6.67 -0.23 -22.51
CA ASN A 135 5.81 -1.38 -22.22
C ASN A 135 6.59 -2.53 -21.54
N GLU A 136 7.89 -2.63 -21.79
CA GLU A 136 8.83 -3.57 -21.18
C GLU A 136 8.94 -3.39 -19.67
N LEU A 137 8.72 -2.17 -19.17
CA LEU A 137 8.68 -1.86 -17.74
C LEU A 137 7.28 -1.97 -17.14
N GLU A 138 6.30 -2.46 -17.91
CA GLU A 138 4.98 -2.86 -17.42
C GLU A 138 4.31 -1.79 -16.56
N GLY A 139 4.50 -0.51 -16.90
CA GLY A 139 3.96 0.62 -16.15
C GLY A 139 4.53 0.82 -14.74
N ARG A 140 5.67 0.19 -14.42
CA ARG A 140 6.39 0.30 -13.14
C ARG A 140 5.48 0.09 -11.93
N GLY A 141 4.46 -0.75 -12.09
CA GLY A 141 3.52 -1.10 -11.05
C GLY A 141 4.21 -1.69 -9.84
N ILE A 142 3.72 -1.37 -8.64
CA ILE A 142 4.22 -1.93 -7.38
C ILE A 142 4.29 -3.47 -7.38
N ARG A 143 3.48 -4.10 -8.24
CA ARG A 143 3.43 -5.56 -8.39
C ARG A 143 4.20 -6.13 -9.58
N THR A 144 4.84 -5.32 -10.43
CA THR A 144 5.46 -5.78 -11.69
C THR A 144 6.96 -5.99 -11.56
N LYS A 145 7.58 -6.67 -12.53
CA LYS A 145 9.05 -6.77 -12.60
C LYS A 145 9.66 -5.46 -13.07
N GLY A 146 8.91 -4.70 -13.87
CA GLY A 146 9.37 -3.43 -14.40
C GLY A 146 9.71 -2.38 -13.33
N LEU A 147 9.09 -2.43 -12.14
CA LEU A 147 9.53 -1.59 -11.02
C LEU A 147 10.98 -1.91 -10.58
N GLU A 148 11.32 -3.19 -10.47
CA GLU A 148 12.67 -3.60 -10.05
C GLU A 148 13.71 -3.19 -11.09
N ILE A 149 13.40 -3.43 -12.37
CA ILE A 149 14.23 -3.05 -13.53
C ILE A 149 14.40 -1.52 -13.62
N ALA A 150 13.33 -0.75 -13.41
CA ALA A 150 13.41 0.71 -13.39
C ALA A 150 14.34 1.21 -12.28
N GLY A 151 14.22 0.65 -11.07
CA GLY A 151 15.11 0.99 -9.96
C GLY A 151 16.59 0.70 -10.23
N GLU A 152 16.88 -0.43 -10.89
CA GLU A 152 18.24 -0.77 -11.35
C GLU A 152 18.75 0.17 -12.42
N TYR A 153 17.91 0.52 -13.40
CA TYR A 153 18.26 1.49 -14.43
C TYR A 153 18.62 2.85 -13.84
N ILE A 154 17.79 3.37 -12.92
CA ILE A 154 18.03 4.66 -12.25
C ILE A 154 19.34 4.63 -11.45
N ALA A 155 19.58 3.57 -10.69
CA ALA A 155 20.82 3.41 -9.93
C ALA A 155 22.06 3.42 -10.85
N ASN A 156 21.99 2.70 -11.97
CA ASN A 156 23.06 2.64 -12.95
C ASN A 156 23.31 4.00 -13.62
N GLU A 157 22.27 4.77 -13.92
CA GLU A 157 22.42 6.10 -14.51
C GLU A 157 23.02 7.11 -13.54
N PHE A 158 22.69 7.04 -12.25
CA PHE A 158 23.37 7.82 -11.22
C PHE A 158 24.85 7.41 -11.08
N GLU A 159 25.17 6.12 -11.11
CA GLU A 159 26.56 5.64 -11.06
C GLU A 159 27.37 6.10 -12.28
N LYS A 160 26.80 6.02 -13.50
CA LYS A 160 27.43 6.54 -14.73
C LYS A 160 27.70 8.04 -14.68
N ALA A 161 26.87 8.79 -13.96
CA ALA A 161 27.07 10.21 -13.70
C ALA A 161 28.10 10.49 -12.58
N GLY A 162 28.66 9.44 -11.95
CA GLY A 162 29.71 9.51 -10.94
C GLY A 162 29.21 9.84 -9.54
N LEU A 163 27.92 9.60 -9.23
CA LEU A 163 27.36 9.85 -7.90
C LEU A 163 27.77 8.75 -6.91
N TYR A 164 27.81 9.12 -5.63
CA TYR A 164 28.00 8.20 -4.52
C TYR A 164 26.68 7.47 -4.22
N SER A 165 26.69 6.14 -4.26
CA SER A 165 25.49 5.29 -4.15
C SER A 165 25.54 4.29 -2.99
N ALA A 166 26.59 4.28 -2.16
CA ALA A 166 26.80 3.26 -1.13
C ALA A 166 26.12 3.59 0.21
N TRP A 167 24.79 3.79 0.22
CA TRP A 167 24.03 4.29 1.38
C TRP A 167 23.59 3.21 2.38
N TYR A 168 22.90 2.15 1.92
CA TYR A 168 22.31 1.12 2.77
C TYR A 168 23.05 -0.20 2.60
N SER A 169 23.88 -0.56 3.57
CA SER A 169 24.78 -1.72 3.50
C SER A 169 25.65 -1.72 2.24
N GLY A 170 26.09 -0.53 1.80
CA GLY A 170 26.88 -0.35 0.59
C GLY A 170 26.08 -0.36 -0.73
N THR A 171 24.75 -0.35 -0.68
CA THR A 171 23.87 -0.33 -1.86
C THR A 171 23.10 0.99 -1.98
N PRO A 172 22.61 1.35 -3.18
CA PRO A 172 21.75 2.53 -3.38
C PRO A 172 20.33 2.35 -2.85
N TYR A 173 19.97 1.16 -2.37
CA TYR A 173 18.59 0.77 -2.15
C TYR A 173 18.19 0.89 -0.69
N GLN A 174 17.25 1.78 -0.40
CA GLN A 174 16.53 1.76 0.85
C GLN A 174 15.36 0.78 0.73
N GLU A 175 15.58 -0.48 1.10
CA GLU A 175 14.56 -1.52 1.04
C GLU A 175 13.57 -1.42 2.20
N PHE A 176 12.28 -1.61 1.91
CA PHE A 176 11.25 -1.71 2.93
C PHE A 176 10.09 -2.60 2.51
N GLN A 177 9.40 -3.13 3.52
CA GLN A 177 8.23 -3.96 3.33
C GLN A 177 6.99 -3.08 3.25
N LEU A 178 6.25 -3.19 2.15
CA LEU A 178 4.86 -2.73 2.11
C LEU A 178 4.04 -3.65 3.01
N LEU A 179 3.96 -3.29 4.28
CA LEU A 179 3.05 -3.92 5.23
C LEU A 179 1.65 -3.38 4.94
N ASN A 180 0.69 -4.26 4.72
CA ASN A 180 -0.73 -3.89 4.78
C ASN A 180 -1.01 -3.35 6.20
N GLY A 181 -0.98 -2.03 6.37
CA GLY A 181 -1.30 -1.33 7.62
C GLY A 181 -2.76 -1.50 8.07
N SER A 182 -3.55 -2.24 7.28
CA SER A 182 -4.95 -2.53 7.54
C SER A 182 -5.19 -3.21 8.89
N ARG A 183 -6.25 -2.76 9.57
CA ARG A 183 -6.88 -3.52 10.67
C ARG A 183 -7.71 -4.70 10.16
N ARG A 184 -7.92 -4.79 8.85
CA ARG A 184 -8.64 -5.85 8.15
C ARG A 184 -7.64 -6.79 7.47
N GLY A 185 -8.05 -8.03 7.22
CA GLY A 185 -7.26 -9.06 6.53
C GLY A 185 -7.95 -9.54 5.27
N ALA A 186 -7.23 -10.19 4.37
CA ALA A 186 -7.83 -10.88 3.22
C ALA A 186 -8.08 -12.34 3.60
N VAL A 187 -8.97 -13.02 2.87
CA VAL A 187 -9.17 -14.46 3.05
C VAL A 187 -7.87 -15.18 2.66
N GLN A 188 -7.22 -15.81 3.64
CA GLN A 188 -5.97 -16.54 3.45
C GLN A 188 -6.21 -18.03 3.19
N ARG A 189 -7.22 -18.60 3.84
CA ARG A 189 -7.56 -20.03 3.70
C ARG A 189 -9.06 -20.21 3.61
N VAL A 190 -9.46 -21.10 2.72
CA VAL A 190 -10.85 -21.54 2.56
C VAL A 190 -10.87 -23.07 2.67
N LEU A 191 -11.80 -23.60 3.45
CA LEU A 191 -12.02 -25.04 3.58
C LEU A 191 -13.45 -25.38 3.20
N PHE A 192 -13.63 -26.37 2.33
CA PHE A 192 -14.93 -26.98 2.08
C PHE A 192 -15.04 -28.26 2.90
N ASN A 193 -16.21 -28.54 3.47
CA ASN A 193 -16.52 -29.92 3.86
C ASN A 193 -17.09 -30.68 2.66
N ARG A 194 -16.75 -31.96 2.57
CA ARG A 194 -17.35 -32.92 1.65
C ARG A 194 -18.41 -33.75 2.37
N LYS A 195 -19.25 -34.47 1.61
CA LYS A 195 -20.37 -35.26 2.16
C LYS A 195 -19.96 -36.31 3.20
N ASN A 196 -18.73 -36.80 3.15
CA ASN A 196 -18.15 -37.78 4.07
C ASN A 196 -17.48 -37.14 5.31
N ASN A 197 -17.68 -35.85 5.56
CA ASN A 197 -16.97 -35.04 6.56
C ASN A 197 -15.46 -34.86 6.33
N GLU A 198 -14.94 -35.22 5.15
CA GLU A 198 -13.59 -34.82 4.77
C GLU A 198 -13.54 -33.31 4.54
N LYS A 199 -12.40 -32.70 4.89
CA LYS A 199 -12.17 -31.28 4.66
C LYS A 199 -11.21 -31.11 3.50
N TYR A 200 -11.63 -30.34 2.51
CA TYR A 200 -10.82 -29.96 1.37
C TYR A 200 -10.31 -28.53 1.55
N LEU A 201 -8.99 -28.37 1.67
CA LEU A 201 -8.35 -27.05 1.76
C LEU A 201 -8.13 -26.52 0.34
N LEU A 202 -8.71 -25.37 0.04
CA LEU A 202 -8.56 -24.73 -1.25
C LEU A 202 -7.21 -24.04 -1.39
N THR A 203 -6.68 -24.04 -2.60
CA THR A 203 -5.43 -23.40 -2.99
C THR A 203 -5.69 -21.95 -3.43
N PRO A 204 -5.15 -20.94 -2.72
CA PRO A 204 -5.30 -19.54 -3.12
C PRO A 204 -4.75 -19.27 -4.52
N ASN A 205 -5.43 -18.41 -5.28
CA ASN A 205 -5.15 -18.05 -6.67
C ASN A 205 -5.23 -19.20 -7.70
N VAL A 206 -5.68 -20.38 -7.27
CA VAL A 206 -5.96 -21.54 -8.14
C VAL A 206 -7.44 -21.91 -8.04
N ASP A 207 -7.91 -22.11 -6.81
CA ASP A 207 -9.27 -22.51 -6.49
C ASP A 207 -10.16 -21.31 -6.14
N PHE A 208 -9.60 -20.30 -5.47
CA PHE A 208 -10.28 -19.07 -5.10
C PHE A 208 -9.35 -17.86 -5.08
N SER A 209 -9.92 -16.66 -5.21
CA SER A 209 -9.26 -15.38 -4.93
C SER A 209 -10.07 -14.58 -3.89
N SER A 210 -9.37 -13.93 -2.97
CA SER A 210 -9.98 -12.98 -2.03
C SER A 210 -10.24 -11.67 -2.76
N LEU A 211 -11.48 -11.18 -2.75
CA LEU A 211 -11.83 -9.97 -3.50
C LEU A 211 -11.76 -8.69 -2.65
N MET A 212 -11.72 -8.81 -1.33
CA MET A 212 -11.66 -7.65 -0.43
C MET A 212 -11.00 -7.97 0.90
N LYS A 213 -10.60 -6.91 1.61
CA LYS A 213 -10.16 -6.99 3.01
C LYS A 213 -11.36 -6.87 3.94
N THR A 214 -11.36 -7.69 4.98
CA THR A 214 -12.49 -7.86 5.90
C THR A 214 -12.03 -8.08 7.34
N THR A 215 -12.97 -8.19 8.27
CA THR A 215 -12.66 -8.44 9.69
C THR A 215 -11.88 -9.74 9.83
N MET A 216 -10.71 -9.68 10.47
CA MET A 216 -9.88 -10.85 10.71
C MET A 216 -10.54 -11.84 11.67
N GLY A 217 -10.26 -13.12 11.48
CA GLY A 217 -10.79 -14.19 12.32
C GLY A 217 -10.95 -15.48 11.55
N THR A 218 -11.41 -16.50 12.27
CA THR A 218 -11.80 -17.79 11.67
C THR A 218 -13.30 -17.97 11.84
N MET A 219 -13.95 -18.53 10.82
CA MET A 219 -15.38 -18.84 10.87
C MET A 219 -15.68 -20.06 10.02
N THR A 220 -16.74 -20.79 10.38
CA THR A 220 -17.33 -21.84 9.56
C THR A 220 -18.80 -21.53 9.41
N LEU A 221 -19.27 -21.43 8.17
CA LEU A 221 -20.60 -20.95 7.84
C LEU A 221 -21.35 -22.02 7.04
N PRO A 222 -22.63 -22.29 7.32
CA PRO A 222 -23.47 -23.05 6.40
C PRO A 222 -23.70 -22.26 5.10
N VAL A 223 -23.96 -22.97 4.01
CA VAL A 223 -24.03 -22.38 2.66
C VAL A 223 -25.46 -22.32 2.12
N VAL A 224 -25.78 -21.22 1.45
CA VAL A 224 -27.01 -21.03 0.64
C VAL A 224 -26.62 -20.66 -0.77
N PHE A 225 -27.32 -21.21 -1.74
CA PHE A 225 -27.26 -20.72 -3.12
C PHE A 225 -28.39 -19.71 -3.34
N ALA A 226 -28.06 -18.52 -3.84
CA ALA A 226 -29.01 -17.42 -4.02
C ALA A 226 -29.05 -16.91 -5.47
N GLY A 227 -29.03 -17.82 -6.46
CA GLY A 227 -29.18 -17.45 -7.87
C GLY A 227 -28.17 -16.37 -8.29
N TYR A 228 -28.68 -15.27 -8.85
CA TYR A 228 -27.89 -14.10 -9.23
C TYR A 228 -27.76 -13.05 -8.11
N GLY A 229 -28.33 -13.32 -6.93
CA GLY A 229 -28.29 -12.42 -5.77
C GLY A 229 -29.09 -11.14 -5.99
N ILE A 230 -30.16 -11.18 -6.77
CA ILE A 230 -30.95 -10.01 -7.18
C ILE A 230 -32.24 -9.89 -6.37
N THR A 231 -32.59 -8.65 -5.99
CA THR A 231 -33.92 -8.28 -5.48
C THR A 231 -34.46 -7.13 -6.34
N ALA A 232 -35.38 -7.45 -7.24
CA ALA A 232 -35.99 -6.57 -8.23
C ALA A 232 -37.52 -6.70 -8.18
N PRO A 233 -38.17 -6.15 -7.14
CA PRO A 233 -39.62 -6.28 -6.95
C PRO A 233 -40.42 -5.70 -8.12
N GLU A 234 -39.89 -4.71 -8.82
CA GLU A 234 -40.50 -4.13 -10.02
C GLU A 234 -40.53 -5.10 -11.22
N LEU A 235 -39.63 -6.08 -11.23
CA LEU A 235 -39.57 -7.16 -12.22
C LEU A 235 -40.21 -8.45 -11.72
N GLY A 236 -40.72 -8.46 -10.48
CA GLY A 236 -41.24 -9.67 -9.84
C GLY A 236 -40.19 -10.74 -9.58
N TYR A 237 -38.90 -10.36 -9.49
CA TYR A 237 -37.78 -11.28 -9.33
C TYR A 237 -37.04 -11.02 -8.02
N ASP A 238 -36.93 -12.03 -7.16
CA ASP A 238 -36.21 -11.90 -5.89
C ASP A 238 -35.57 -13.24 -5.48
N ASP A 239 -34.24 -13.31 -5.60
CA ASP A 239 -33.46 -14.49 -5.22
C ASP A 239 -33.50 -14.76 -3.71
N TYR A 240 -33.89 -13.79 -2.88
CA TYR A 240 -33.89 -13.91 -1.42
C TYR A 240 -35.28 -14.20 -0.82
N ALA A 241 -36.35 -14.15 -1.63
CA ALA A 241 -37.73 -14.21 -1.14
C ALA A 241 -38.03 -15.42 -0.24
N ASP A 242 -37.51 -16.60 -0.62
CA ASP A 242 -37.81 -17.88 0.04
C ASP A 242 -36.62 -18.50 0.80
N ILE A 243 -35.52 -17.75 0.97
CA ILE A 243 -34.31 -18.24 1.64
C ILE A 243 -33.91 -17.37 2.83
N ARG A 244 -33.31 -17.98 3.85
CA ARG A 244 -32.75 -17.28 5.01
C ARG A 244 -31.23 -17.31 4.94
N VAL A 245 -30.61 -16.15 4.77
CA VAL A 245 -29.14 -16.02 4.61
C VAL A 245 -28.42 -15.39 5.80
N ALA A 246 -29.16 -14.91 6.81
CA ALA A 246 -28.60 -14.41 8.06
C ALA A 246 -27.67 -15.44 8.72
N GLY A 247 -26.41 -15.07 8.92
CA GLY A 247 -25.40 -15.96 9.54
C GLY A 247 -24.80 -17.01 8.60
N LYS A 248 -25.05 -16.92 7.29
CA LYS A 248 -24.65 -17.94 6.30
C LYS A 248 -23.70 -17.37 5.24
N ALA A 249 -22.96 -18.25 4.57
CA ALA A 249 -22.24 -17.91 3.34
C ALA A 249 -23.17 -18.08 2.14
N VAL A 250 -23.14 -17.13 1.20
CA VAL A 250 -24.04 -17.14 0.03
C VAL A 250 -23.24 -17.31 -1.26
N ILE A 251 -23.57 -18.33 -2.04
CA ILE A 251 -23.07 -18.51 -3.41
C ILE A 251 -23.97 -17.71 -4.36
N ILE A 252 -23.36 -16.86 -5.17
CA ILE A 252 -24.03 -15.96 -6.11
C ILE A 252 -23.37 -16.07 -7.48
N LEU A 253 -24.20 -16.21 -8.52
CA LEU A 253 -23.79 -16.12 -9.91
C LEU A 253 -23.52 -14.66 -10.29
N ARG A 254 -22.40 -14.43 -10.98
CA ARG A 254 -22.12 -13.15 -11.62
C ARG A 254 -23.05 -12.93 -12.81
N HIS A 255 -23.20 -11.66 -13.21
CA HIS A 255 -24.14 -11.20 -14.26
C HIS A 255 -25.61 -11.28 -13.84
N GLU A 256 -26.54 -11.51 -14.76
CA GLU A 256 -27.98 -11.47 -14.51
C GLU A 256 -28.72 -12.42 -15.46
N PRO A 257 -29.98 -12.76 -15.17
CA PRO A 257 -30.77 -13.62 -16.02
C PRO A 257 -30.88 -13.09 -17.45
N GLN A 258 -30.83 -14.01 -18.42
CA GLN A 258 -31.05 -13.73 -19.84
C GLN A 258 -30.13 -12.66 -20.43
N LYS A 259 -28.91 -12.50 -19.91
CA LYS A 259 -27.92 -11.48 -20.34
C LYS A 259 -27.74 -11.31 -21.86
N ASN A 260 -27.92 -12.37 -22.64
CA ASN A 260 -27.73 -12.34 -24.10
C ASN A 260 -29.05 -12.21 -24.89
N ASP A 261 -30.18 -11.99 -24.20
CA ASP A 261 -31.50 -11.79 -24.80
C ASP A 261 -31.81 -10.30 -24.91
N GLU A 262 -31.98 -9.81 -26.15
CA GLU A 262 -32.34 -8.42 -26.42
C GLU A 262 -33.68 -8.00 -25.79
N ASN A 263 -34.53 -8.97 -25.43
CA ASN A 263 -35.82 -8.75 -24.78
C ASN A 263 -35.81 -9.08 -23.28
N SER A 264 -34.63 -9.25 -22.67
CA SER A 264 -34.51 -9.51 -21.24
C SER A 264 -35.24 -8.44 -20.41
N ALA A 265 -35.92 -8.89 -19.35
CA ALA A 265 -36.52 -8.00 -18.36
C ALA A 265 -35.47 -7.14 -17.60
N PHE A 266 -34.19 -7.50 -17.71
CA PHE A 266 -33.04 -6.82 -17.10
C PHE A 266 -32.31 -5.96 -18.13
N ASP A 267 -32.98 -4.94 -18.67
CA ASP A 267 -32.40 -3.97 -19.65
C ASP A 267 -31.92 -4.59 -20.98
N GLY A 268 -32.53 -5.70 -21.42
CA GLY A 268 -32.23 -6.34 -22.71
C GLY A 268 -30.84 -6.95 -22.74
N ALA A 269 -30.07 -6.66 -23.80
CA ALA A 269 -28.69 -7.15 -23.95
C ALA A 269 -27.64 -6.27 -23.23
N GLU A 270 -28.06 -5.14 -22.66
CA GLU A 270 -27.20 -4.25 -21.87
C GLU A 270 -27.21 -4.68 -20.40
N ALA A 271 -26.11 -4.42 -19.69
CA ALA A 271 -26.01 -4.79 -18.28
C ALA A 271 -26.91 -3.89 -17.41
N SER A 272 -27.89 -4.47 -16.72
CA SER A 272 -28.78 -3.71 -15.84
C SER A 272 -28.06 -3.24 -14.56
N ARG A 273 -28.74 -2.41 -13.77
CA ARG A 273 -28.27 -2.01 -12.42
C ARG A 273 -27.97 -3.18 -11.48
N TYR A 274 -28.50 -4.37 -11.77
CA TYR A 274 -28.37 -5.59 -10.98
C TYR A 274 -27.18 -6.48 -11.36
N ALA A 275 -26.62 -6.30 -12.56
CA ALA A 275 -25.46 -7.05 -13.04
C ALA A 275 -24.14 -6.80 -12.26
N PRO A 276 -23.82 -5.57 -11.81
CA PRO A 276 -22.54 -5.29 -11.15
C PRO A 276 -22.33 -6.12 -9.88
N VAL A 277 -21.11 -6.66 -9.74
CA VAL A 277 -20.67 -7.44 -8.58
C VAL A 277 -20.92 -6.70 -7.26
N TYR A 278 -20.67 -5.40 -7.24
CA TYR A 278 -20.88 -4.55 -6.07
C TYR A 278 -22.35 -4.56 -5.60
N THR A 279 -23.30 -4.33 -6.51
CA THR A 279 -24.74 -4.33 -6.21
C THR A 279 -25.16 -5.64 -5.55
N LYS A 280 -24.67 -6.77 -6.07
CA LYS A 280 -24.97 -8.11 -5.55
C LYS A 280 -24.43 -8.34 -4.14
N ILE A 281 -23.18 -7.93 -3.89
CA ILE A 281 -22.57 -8.05 -2.55
C ILE A 281 -23.34 -7.21 -1.54
N GLN A 282 -23.70 -5.97 -1.88
CA GLN A 282 -24.52 -5.11 -1.02
C GLN A 282 -25.89 -5.72 -0.74
N ASN A 283 -26.53 -6.30 -1.77
CA ASN A 283 -27.82 -6.94 -1.61
C ASN A 283 -27.73 -8.15 -0.66
N ALA A 284 -26.69 -8.99 -0.81
CA ALA A 284 -26.45 -10.11 0.10
C ALA A 284 -26.24 -9.67 1.55
N ILE A 285 -25.46 -8.60 1.77
CA ILE A 285 -25.24 -8.01 3.11
C ILE A 285 -26.54 -7.48 3.70
N THR A 286 -27.36 -6.80 2.89
CA THR A 286 -28.66 -6.26 3.31
C THR A 286 -29.60 -7.39 3.79
N HIS A 287 -29.51 -8.57 3.19
CA HIS A 287 -30.25 -9.76 3.59
C HIS A 287 -29.59 -10.57 4.74
N GLY A 288 -28.42 -10.13 5.23
CA GLY A 288 -27.74 -10.69 6.40
C GLY A 288 -26.64 -11.73 6.11
N ALA A 289 -26.21 -11.86 4.86
CA ALA A 289 -25.10 -12.75 4.51
C ALA A 289 -23.83 -12.43 5.33
N THR A 290 -23.15 -13.46 5.81
CA THR A 290 -21.92 -13.34 6.61
C THR A 290 -20.66 -13.62 5.77
N ALA A 291 -20.82 -14.17 4.57
CA ALA A 291 -19.79 -14.24 3.53
C ALA A 291 -20.45 -14.34 2.15
N VAL A 292 -19.74 -13.94 1.10
CA VAL A 292 -20.19 -14.08 -0.30
C VAL A 292 -19.17 -14.86 -1.12
N ILE A 293 -19.65 -15.80 -1.92
CA ILE A 293 -18.88 -16.63 -2.84
C ILE A 293 -19.41 -16.33 -4.24
N LEU A 294 -18.63 -15.61 -5.03
CA LEU A 294 -18.97 -15.30 -6.41
C LEU A 294 -18.45 -16.39 -7.34
N CYS A 295 -19.22 -16.67 -8.38
CA CYS A 295 -18.83 -17.58 -9.45
C CYS A 295 -19.35 -17.07 -10.79
N ASP A 296 -18.55 -17.22 -11.83
CA ASP A 296 -19.02 -17.13 -13.21
C ASP A 296 -19.53 -18.49 -13.68
N THR A 297 -20.60 -18.49 -14.46
CA THR A 297 -21.00 -19.64 -15.26
C THR A 297 -20.57 -19.38 -16.70
N HIS A 298 -19.88 -20.34 -17.32
CA HIS A 298 -19.45 -20.19 -18.71
C HIS A 298 -20.67 -19.96 -19.63
N SER A 299 -20.86 -18.74 -20.15
CA SER A 299 -21.67 -18.53 -21.35
C SER A 299 -20.76 -18.40 -22.55
N LYS A 300 -21.03 -19.18 -23.61
CA LYS A 300 -20.41 -18.97 -24.92
C LYS A 300 -20.68 -17.52 -25.34
N SER A 301 -19.67 -16.67 -25.30
CA SER A 301 -19.71 -15.41 -26.04
C SER A 301 -19.62 -15.73 -27.53
N LYS A 302 -20.42 -15.08 -28.38
CA LYS A 302 -20.32 -15.18 -29.84
C LYS A 302 -18.97 -14.69 -30.39
N THR A 303 -18.10 -14.10 -29.57
CA THR A 303 -16.83 -13.49 -29.99
C THR A 303 -15.56 -14.24 -29.55
N THR A 304 -15.66 -15.34 -28.82
CA THR A 304 -14.47 -16.11 -28.43
C THR A 304 -14.39 -17.39 -29.25
N THR A 305 -13.43 -17.44 -30.16
CA THR A 305 -12.98 -18.68 -30.79
C THR A 305 -12.66 -19.71 -29.70
N GLU A 306 -13.03 -20.96 -29.97
CA GLU A 306 -12.66 -22.12 -29.16
C GLU A 306 -11.14 -22.10 -28.87
N ASP A 307 -10.78 -22.48 -27.63
CA ASP A 307 -9.44 -22.45 -27.03
C ASP A 307 -8.90 -21.10 -26.51
N ASP A 308 -9.64 -20.42 -25.62
CA ASP A 308 -9.02 -19.45 -24.69
C ASP A 308 -8.63 -20.13 -23.35
N PRO A 309 -7.34 -20.46 -23.13
CA PRO A 309 -6.86 -21.03 -21.87
C PRO A 309 -6.96 -20.04 -20.68
N PHE A 310 -7.34 -18.78 -20.90
CA PHE A 310 -7.50 -17.75 -19.87
C PHE A 310 -8.95 -17.54 -19.38
N SER A 311 -9.95 -18.23 -19.95
CA SER A 311 -11.36 -18.13 -19.52
C SER A 311 -11.69 -18.83 -18.19
N SER A 312 -10.67 -19.39 -17.52
CA SER A 312 -10.73 -20.00 -16.18
C SER A 312 -10.14 -19.12 -15.08
N ASN A 313 -9.87 -17.84 -15.38
CA ASN A 313 -9.22 -16.94 -14.43
C ASN A 313 -10.19 -16.51 -13.33
N LEU A 314 -9.79 -16.80 -12.09
CA LEU A 314 -10.34 -16.14 -10.91
C LEU A 314 -10.25 -14.62 -11.07
N LEU A 315 -11.26 -13.88 -10.63
CA LEU A 315 -11.15 -12.43 -10.51
C LEU A 315 -9.95 -12.07 -9.63
N LYS A 316 -8.94 -11.42 -10.19
CA LYS A 316 -7.77 -10.92 -9.43
C LYS A 316 -7.96 -9.45 -9.07
N VAL A 317 -9.14 -9.12 -8.54
CA VAL A 317 -9.51 -7.76 -8.13
C VAL A 317 -9.52 -7.72 -6.62
N GLU A 318 -8.76 -6.81 -6.00
CA GLU A 318 -8.83 -6.51 -4.57
C GLU A 318 -9.48 -5.13 -4.41
N PHE A 319 -10.75 -5.10 -3.99
CA PHE A 319 -11.49 -3.87 -3.76
C PHE A 319 -10.80 -3.04 -2.66
N SER A 320 -10.62 -1.73 -2.88
CA SER A 320 -9.87 -0.84 -1.97
C SER A 320 -10.57 -0.67 -0.61
N GLU A 321 -9.78 -0.43 0.44
CA GLU A 321 -10.29 -0.23 1.81
C GLU A 321 -11.17 1.03 1.94
N ASP A 322 -10.87 2.07 1.16
CA ASP A 322 -11.52 3.38 1.26
C ASP A 322 -12.82 3.48 0.45
N ALA A 323 -13.02 2.59 -0.52
CA ALA A 323 -14.21 2.61 -1.36
C ALA A 323 -15.43 1.93 -0.68
N PHE A 324 -15.22 1.09 0.35
CA PHE A 324 -16.26 0.18 0.81
C PHE A 324 -16.28 -0.08 2.33
N ASP A 325 -17.41 0.23 2.99
CA ASP A 325 -17.71 -0.18 4.38
C ASP A 325 -18.16 -1.66 4.47
N ILE A 326 -17.64 -2.54 3.60
CA ILE A 326 -17.96 -3.97 3.63
C ILE A 326 -17.06 -4.68 4.65
N THR A 327 -17.66 -5.47 5.54
CA THR A 327 -17.00 -6.09 6.69
C THR A 327 -17.09 -7.62 6.72
N ILE A 328 -17.56 -8.24 5.63
CA ILE A 328 -17.68 -9.70 5.47
C ILE A 328 -16.67 -10.25 4.44
N PRO A 329 -16.26 -11.54 4.53
CA PRO A 329 -15.43 -12.17 3.52
C PRO A 329 -16.13 -12.28 2.17
N VAL A 330 -15.42 -11.93 1.09
CA VAL A 330 -15.88 -12.12 -0.29
C VAL A 330 -14.78 -12.77 -1.10
N ILE A 331 -15.10 -13.91 -1.71
CA ILE A 331 -14.18 -14.64 -2.59
C ILE A 331 -14.81 -14.82 -3.97
N HIS A 332 -13.99 -14.90 -5.01
CA HIS A 332 -14.37 -15.55 -6.26
C HIS A 332 -13.88 -16.99 -6.22
N CYS A 333 -14.73 -17.95 -6.56
CA CYS A 333 -14.39 -19.37 -6.56
C CYS A 333 -14.55 -19.94 -7.97
N ARG A 334 -13.68 -20.88 -8.33
CA ARG A 334 -13.72 -21.54 -9.63
C ARG A 334 -15.01 -22.35 -9.79
N GLN A 335 -15.69 -22.20 -10.93
CA GLN A 335 -16.96 -22.89 -11.23
C GLN A 335 -16.85 -24.40 -11.09
N SER A 336 -15.84 -25.02 -11.73
CA SER A 336 -15.69 -26.48 -11.72
C SER A 336 -15.54 -27.06 -10.32
N LEU A 337 -14.93 -26.32 -9.40
CA LEU A 337 -14.79 -26.74 -8.01
C LEU A 337 -16.11 -26.62 -7.24
N LEU A 338 -16.86 -25.53 -7.45
CA LEU A 338 -18.19 -25.40 -6.87
C LEU A 338 -19.14 -26.47 -7.41
N ASP A 339 -19.13 -26.73 -8.73
CA ASP A 339 -19.96 -27.76 -9.35
C ASP A 339 -19.68 -29.15 -8.74
N GLU A 340 -18.41 -29.53 -8.59
CA GLU A 340 -18.03 -30.82 -7.97
C GLU A 340 -18.64 -30.97 -6.57
N VAL A 341 -18.49 -29.96 -5.72
CA VAL A 341 -18.96 -30.03 -4.33
C VAL A 341 -20.47 -29.90 -4.23
N LEU A 342 -21.10 -29.00 -4.98
CA LEU A 342 -22.55 -28.82 -5.00
C LEU A 342 -23.27 -30.11 -5.44
N GLN A 343 -22.72 -30.84 -6.42
CA GLN A 343 -23.25 -32.13 -6.84
C GLN A 343 -23.17 -33.21 -5.74
N GLU A 344 -22.11 -33.25 -4.93
CA GLU A 344 -22.04 -34.17 -3.78
C GLU A 344 -23.21 -33.97 -2.80
N PHE A 345 -23.61 -32.69 -2.62
CA PHE A 345 -24.73 -32.27 -1.79
C PHE A 345 -26.08 -32.29 -2.52
N GLY A 346 -26.14 -32.86 -3.73
CA GLY A 346 -27.38 -33.12 -4.46
C GLY A 346 -27.96 -31.92 -5.20
N MET A 347 -27.14 -30.91 -5.49
CA MET A 347 -27.51 -29.83 -6.40
C MET A 347 -27.14 -30.15 -7.84
N GLU A 348 -27.84 -29.52 -8.77
CA GLU A 348 -27.44 -29.42 -10.18
C GLU A 348 -26.16 -28.58 -10.32
N THR A 349 -25.48 -28.66 -11.47
CA THR A 349 -24.37 -27.73 -11.76
C THR A 349 -24.89 -26.29 -11.84
N LEU A 350 -24.03 -25.33 -11.51
CA LEU A 350 -24.33 -23.90 -11.62
C LEU A 350 -24.78 -23.53 -13.04
N LYS A 351 -24.22 -24.19 -14.07
CA LYS A 351 -24.63 -23.97 -15.46
C LYS A 351 -26.04 -24.46 -15.77
N GLU A 352 -26.42 -25.63 -15.26
CA GLU A 352 -27.78 -26.15 -15.39
C GLU A 352 -28.79 -25.25 -14.67
N ILE A 353 -28.41 -24.73 -13.51
CA ILE A 353 -29.25 -23.80 -12.74
C ILE A 353 -29.43 -22.47 -13.50
N GLU A 354 -28.36 -21.90 -14.06
CA GLU A 354 -28.43 -20.72 -14.93
C GLU A 354 -29.41 -20.95 -16.10
N ILE A 355 -29.28 -22.07 -16.82
CA ILE A 355 -30.18 -22.40 -17.94
C ILE A 355 -31.64 -22.46 -17.49
N GLN A 356 -31.90 -23.02 -16.30
CA GLN A 356 -33.25 -23.07 -15.76
C GLN A 356 -33.78 -21.67 -15.41
N ILE A 357 -32.97 -20.82 -14.78
CA ILE A 357 -33.34 -19.44 -14.45
C ILE A 357 -33.63 -18.65 -15.72
N ASP A 358 -32.79 -18.77 -16.74
CA ASP A 358 -32.97 -18.08 -18.03
C ASP A 358 -34.22 -18.54 -18.77
N SER A 359 -34.66 -19.79 -18.57
CA SER A 359 -35.80 -20.36 -19.27
C SER A 359 -37.15 -19.80 -18.82
N ASP A 360 -37.29 -19.44 -17.53
CA ASP A 360 -38.56 -19.05 -16.95
C ASP A 360 -38.51 -17.82 -16.02
N LEU A 361 -37.33 -17.19 -15.89
CA LEU A 361 -37.06 -16.06 -14.99
C LEU A 361 -37.50 -16.31 -13.55
N ARG A 362 -37.33 -17.55 -13.05
CA ARG A 362 -37.64 -17.87 -11.65
C ARG A 362 -36.39 -18.14 -10.83
N PRO A 363 -36.29 -17.55 -9.62
CA PRO A 363 -35.24 -17.90 -8.67
C PRO A 363 -35.14 -19.41 -8.43
N ARG A 364 -33.90 -19.91 -8.35
CA ARG A 364 -33.58 -21.30 -7.99
C ARG A 364 -32.84 -21.40 -6.65
N SER A 365 -32.94 -20.35 -5.86
CA SER A 365 -32.31 -20.18 -4.56
C SER A 365 -32.76 -21.25 -3.56
N ARG A 366 -31.81 -21.86 -2.87
CA ARG A 366 -32.08 -22.92 -1.88
C ARG A 366 -30.90 -23.12 -0.93
N ASP A 367 -31.21 -23.64 0.27
CA ASP A 367 -30.19 -24.10 1.22
C ASP A 367 -29.40 -25.29 0.65
N VAL A 368 -28.07 -25.28 0.81
CA VAL A 368 -27.21 -26.41 0.44
C VAL A 368 -27.00 -27.28 1.69
N LYS A 369 -27.95 -28.18 1.96
CA LYS A 369 -28.01 -28.91 3.23
C LYS A 369 -26.73 -29.72 3.48
N GLY A 370 -26.07 -29.42 4.60
CA GLY A 370 -24.85 -30.10 5.04
C GLY A 370 -23.56 -29.55 4.44
N PHE A 371 -23.62 -28.57 3.54
CA PHE A 371 -22.44 -27.88 3.03
C PHE A 371 -22.08 -26.67 3.91
N GLU A 372 -20.83 -26.66 4.36
CA GLU A 372 -20.21 -25.65 5.20
C GLU A 372 -18.89 -25.20 4.56
N ILE A 373 -18.62 -23.91 4.70
CA ILE A 373 -17.38 -23.28 4.26
C ILE A 373 -16.66 -22.66 5.45
N GLY A 374 -15.40 -23.03 5.63
CA GLY A 374 -14.48 -22.44 6.59
C GLY A 374 -13.67 -21.32 5.96
N PHE A 375 -13.54 -20.20 6.65
CA PHE A 375 -12.67 -19.08 6.27
C PHE A 375 -11.64 -18.82 7.37
N GLU A 376 -10.40 -18.57 6.96
CA GLU A 376 -9.39 -17.89 7.78
C GLU A 376 -9.08 -16.55 7.12
N VAL A 377 -9.50 -15.47 7.77
CA VAL A 377 -9.15 -14.10 7.40
C VAL A 377 -7.99 -13.65 8.27
N ALA A 378 -6.86 -13.42 7.65
CA ALA A 378 -5.68 -12.93 8.34
C ALA A 378 -4.99 -11.85 7.49
N ARG A 379 -4.09 -11.10 8.11
CA ARG A 379 -3.19 -10.24 7.33
C ARG A 379 -2.36 -11.14 6.44
N ASN A 380 -2.29 -10.79 5.16
CA ASN A 380 -1.25 -11.34 4.32
C ASN A 380 0.10 -10.85 4.87
N ARG A 381 0.87 -11.75 5.48
CA ARG A 381 2.17 -11.44 6.09
C ARG A 381 3.31 -11.43 5.08
N SER A 382 3.08 -11.80 3.82
CA SER A 382 4.06 -11.55 2.77
C SER A 382 3.95 -10.08 2.35
N GLY A 383 4.56 -9.19 3.14
CA GLY A 383 4.91 -7.86 2.63
C GLY A 383 5.71 -8.03 1.34
N ARG A 384 5.46 -7.17 0.35
CA ARG A 384 6.34 -7.08 -0.81
C ARG A 384 7.47 -6.12 -0.46
N SER A 385 8.70 -6.57 -0.70
CA SER A 385 9.86 -5.68 -0.62
C SER A 385 9.81 -4.72 -1.80
N VAL A 386 9.88 -3.43 -1.52
CA VAL A 386 10.09 -2.35 -2.49
C VAL A 386 11.29 -1.52 -2.03
N ARG A 387 11.82 -0.65 -2.89
CA ARG A 387 13.03 0.12 -2.58
C ARG A 387 12.96 1.54 -3.09
N ASN A 388 13.35 2.52 -2.27
CA ASN A 388 13.76 3.82 -2.82
C ASN A 388 15.18 3.67 -3.39
N VAL A 389 15.52 4.48 -4.39
CA VAL A 389 16.88 4.52 -4.98
C VAL A 389 17.55 5.84 -4.61
N LEU A 390 18.74 5.78 -4.02
CA LEU A 390 19.46 6.94 -3.50
C LEU A 390 20.86 7.06 -4.12
N ALA A 391 21.24 8.27 -4.47
CA ALA A 391 22.59 8.61 -4.89
C ALA A 391 22.90 10.08 -4.54
N SER A 392 24.16 10.43 -4.28
CA SER A 392 24.53 11.80 -3.92
C SER A 392 25.74 12.34 -4.68
N ILE A 393 25.78 13.66 -4.77
CA ILE A 393 27.00 14.40 -5.04
C ILE A 393 27.53 14.88 -3.69
N GLU A 394 28.67 14.33 -3.29
CA GLU A 394 29.43 14.78 -2.13
C GLU A 394 30.34 15.95 -2.53
N PRO A 395 30.39 17.04 -1.75
CA PRO A 395 31.34 18.12 -1.98
C PRO A 395 32.77 17.65 -1.67
N ASN A 396 33.76 18.34 -2.24
CA ASN A 396 35.16 18.05 -1.94
C ASN A 396 35.52 18.48 -0.52
N GLY A 397 36.24 17.64 0.22
CA GLY A 397 36.80 17.99 1.53
C GLY A 397 36.06 17.38 2.72
N ALA A 398 35.74 18.20 3.72
CA ALA A 398 35.09 17.73 4.95
C ALA A 398 33.65 17.29 4.68
N MET A 399 33.14 16.36 5.51
CA MET A 399 31.76 15.90 5.41
C MET A 399 30.81 17.10 5.52
N PRO A 400 29.86 17.25 4.59
CA PRO A 400 28.96 18.39 4.61
C PRO A 400 27.98 18.29 5.78
N GLU A 401 27.76 19.42 6.45
CA GLU A 401 26.76 19.56 7.52
C GLU A 401 25.34 19.78 6.97
N LYS A 402 25.20 19.92 5.64
CA LYS A 402 23.95 20.26 4.96
C LYS A 402 23.69 19.35 3.77
N THR A 403 22.45 18.94 3.65
CA THR A 403 21.93 18.14 2.54
C THR A 403 20.73 18.83 1.89
N ILE A 404 20.76 18.92 0.57
CA ILE A 404 19.60 19.29 -0.25
C ILE A 404 19.10 18.00 -0.91
N ILE A 405 17.82 17.72 -0.76
CA ILE A 405 17.20 16.55 -1.40
C ILE A 405 16.56 16.97 -2.72
N VAL A 406 16.79 16.18 -3.77
CA VAL A 406 16.10 16.29 -5.06
C VAL A 406 15.37 14.97 -5.32
N GLY A 407 14.06 15.02 -5.49
CA GLY A 407 13.22 13.82 -5.53
C GLY A 407 12.21 13.78 -6.67
N ALA A 408 11.85 12.55 -7.05
CA ALA A 408 10.71 12.20 -7.89
C ALA A 408 10.31 10.75 -7.55
N HIS A 409 9.05 10.36 -7.71
CA HIS A 409 8.71 8.94 -7.64
C HIS A 409 8.90 8.28 -9.01
N TYR A 410 9.22 6.98 -8.99
CA TYR A 410 9.48 6.22 -10.21
C TYR A 410 8.49 5.06 -10.43
N ASP A 411 7.65 4.73 -9.45
CA ASP A 411 6.51 3.83 -9.66
C ASP A 411 5.38 4.50 -10.45
N HIS A 412 4.51 3.69 -11.04
CA HIS A 412 3.21 4.10 -11.57
C HIS A 412 2.21 2.93 -11.41
N LEU A 413 1.03 3.00 -12.06
CA LEU A 413 -0.10 2.10 -11.81
C LEU A 413 0.07 0.66 -12.33
N GLY A 414 0.97 0.40 -13.27
CA GLY A 414 1.17 -0.92 -13.86
C GLY A 414 0.01 -1.41 -14.74
N ARG A 415 -0.44 -2.65 -14.53
CA ARG A 415 -1.45 -3.35 -15.38
C ARG A 415 -2.84 -3.46 -14.75
N ASP A 416 -2.97 -3.22 -13.46
CA ASP A 416 -4.10 -3.72 -12.66
C ASP A 416 -5.31 -2.77 -12.60
N GLY A 417 -5.32 -1.68 -13.39
CA GLY A 417 -6.42 -0.71 -13.46
C GLY A 417 -6.70 0.07 -12.16
N TRP A 418 -6.07 -0.29 -11.05
CA TRP A 418 -6.22 0.38 -9.77
C TRP A 418 -5.57 1.76 -9.82
N GLY A 419 -6.33 2.79 -9.46
CA GLY A 419 -5.94 4.19 -9.68
C GLY A 419 -6.23 4.72 -11.09
N SER A 420 -6.56 3.84 -12.04
CA SER A 420 -6.86 4.24 -13.43
C SER A 420 -8.11 5.10 -13.51
N LEU A 421 -8.04 6.14 -14.34
CA LEU A 421 -9.18 6.97 -14.71
C LEU A 421 -9.85 6.51 -16.01
N ALA A 422 -9.33 5.45 -16.67
CA ALA A 422 -9.91 4.87 -17.87
C ALA A 422 -10.96 3.80 -17.51
N VAL A 423 -12.15 3.91 -18.13
CA VAL A 423 -13.21 2.92 -17.95
C VAL A 423 -12.91 1.70 -18.82
N GLY A 424 -12.84 0.51 -18.22
CA GLY A 424 -12.64 -0.75 -18.94
C GLY A 424 -11.21 -1.05 -19.38
N ALA A 425 -10.21 -0.34 -18.88
CA ALA A 425 -8.79 -0.56 -19.17
C ALA A 425 -8.17 -1.71 -18.35
N ASP A 426 -8.96 -2.77 -18.06
CA ASP A 426 -8.52 -3.89 -17.24
C ASP A 426 -7.41 -4.68 -17.95
N GLY A 427 -6.21 -4.69 -17.37
CA GLY A 427 -5.04 -5.39 -17.92
C GLY A 427 -4.18 -4.56 -18.89
N GLU A 428 -4.58 -3.34 -19.23
CA GLU A 428 -3.77 -2.43 -20.05
C GLU A 428 -2.60 -1.85 -19.25
N ILE A 429 -1.47 -1.61 -19.95
CA ILE A 429 -0.28 -1.03 -19.33
C ILE A 429 -0.49 0.48 -19.18
N HIS A 430 -0.34 0.98 -17.96
CA HIS A 430 -0.28 2.40 -17.67
C HIS A 430 1.19 2.80 -17.67
N ASN A 431 1.68 3.32 -18.80
CA ASN A 431 3.11 3.61 -18.96
C ASN A 431 3.58 4.78 -18.10
N GLY A 432 2.70 5.74 -17.76
CA GLY A 432 3.04 6.82 -16.84
C GLY A 432 4.20 7.66 -17.33
N ALA A 433 4.12 8.11 -18.59
CA ALA A 433 5.17 8.90 -19.21
C ALA A 433 5.32 10.28 -18.55
N ASP A 434 4.22 10.99 -18.33
CA ASP A 434 4.27 12.20 -17.52
C ASP A 434 4.32 11.86 -16.04
N ASP A 435 3.55 10.84 -15.63
CA ASP A 435 3.38 10.42 -14.24
C ASP A 435 3.99 9.03 -13.94
N ASN A 436 5.23 8.92 -13.46
CA ASN A 436 6.19 9.99 -13.28
C ASN A 436 7.57 9.66 -13.88
N ALA A 437 7.57 9.07 -15.07
CA ALA A 437 8.81 8.91 -15.84
C ALA A 437 9.45 10.27 -16.16
N SER A 438 8.64 11.32 -16.37
CA SER A 438 9.13 12.67 -16.65
C SER A 438 9.94 13.28 -15.49
N GLY A 439 9.44 13.21 -14.24
CA GLY A 439 10.15 13.70 -13.06
C GLY A 439 11.40 12.88 -12.78
N THR A 440 11.30 11.56 -12.89
CA THR A 440 12.44 10.65 -12.72
C THR A 440 13.56 10.93 -13.73
N ALA A 441 13.22 11.12 -15.02
CA ALA A 441 14.18 11.47 -16.05
C ALA A 441 14.85 12.84 -15.76
N ILE A 442 14.10 13.82 -15.25
CA ILE A 442 14.67 15.12 -14.90
C ILE A 442 15.63 15.02 -13.70
N ILE A 443 15.33 14.25 -12.64
CA ILE A 443 16.29 14.15 -11.52
C ILE A 443 17.61 13.49 -11.95
N MET A 444 17.56 12.52 -12.87
CA MET A 444 18.75 11.92 -13.47
C MET A 444 19.55 12.95 -14.28
N GLU A 445 18.88 13.80 -15.05
CA GLU A 445 19.55 14.83 -15.83
C GLU A 445 20.09 15.98 -14.95
N VAL A 446 19.38 16.36 -13.88
CA VAL A 446 19.89 17.32 -12.89
C VAL A 446 21.14 16.77 -12.21
N ALA A 447 21.18 15.47 -11.89
CA ALA A 447 22.37 14.82 -11.35
C ALA A 447 23.56 14.92 -12.30
N ARG A 448 23.36 14.64 -13.60
CA ARG A 448 24.39 14.79 -14.65
C ARG A 448 24.91 16.23 -14.74
N GLN A 449 24.01 17.23 -14.75
CA GLN A 449 24.39 18.64 -14.82
C GLN A 449 25.14 19.14 -13.57
N LEU A 450 24.75 18.69 -12.38
CA LEU A 450 25.41 19.06 -11.13
C LEU A 450 26.75 18.33 -10.94
N ALA A 451 26.90 17.11 -11.47
CA ALA A 451 28.16 16.38 -11.42
C ALA A 451 29.30 17.17 -12.10
N THR A 452 29.02 17.92 -13.18
CA THR A 452 30.02 18.79 -13.82
C THR A 452 30.37 20.05 -13.01
N LYS A 453 29.64 20.32 -11.93
CA LYS A 453 29.84 21.46 -11.02
C LYS A 453 30.29 21.04 -9.63
N ARG A 454 30.69 19.78 -9.42
CA ARG A 454 31.04 19.20 -8.11
C ARG A 454 31.95 20.11 -7.28
N ASP A 455 33.00 20.66 -7.90
CA ASP A 455 33.99 21.50 -7.22
C ASP A 455 33.43 22.84 -6.71
N GLN A 456 32.24 23.24 -7.16
CA GLN A 456 31.55 24.46 -6.74
C GLN A 456 30.55 24.20 -5.60
N LEU A 457 30.24 22.94 -5.32
CA LEU A 457 29.26 22.57 -4.30
C LEU A 457 29.94 22.50 -2.92
N LYS A 458 29.28 23.07 -1.92
CA LYS A 458 29.69 23.03 -0.50
C LYS A 458 28.80 22.14 0.36
N SER A 459 27.60 21.82 -0.13
CA SER A 459 26.62 20.96 0.54
C SER A 459 26.43 19.67 -0.24
N ARG A 460 25.99 18.61 0.45
CA ARG A 460 25.54 17.38 -0.20
C ARG A 460 24.28 17.64 -1.01
N VAL A 461 24.23 17.10 -2.22
CA VAL A 461 22.98 16.99 -2.98
C VAL A 461 22.61 15.51 -3.05
N LEU A 462 21.53 15.13 -2.37
CA LEU A 462 21.02 13.76 -2.31
C LEU A 462 19.83 13.61 -3.25
N PHE A 463 19.96 12.72 -4.23
CA PHE A 463 18.90 12.35 -5.15
C PHE A 463 18.16 11.13 -4.61
N ILE A 464 16.83 11.17 -4.64
CA ILE A 464 15.99 10.05 -4.23
C ILE A 464 14.92 9.80 -5.29
N ALA A 465 14.94 8.62 -5.89
CA ALA A 465 13.80 8.11 -6.64
C ALA A 465 12.91 7.32 -5.67
N PHE A 466 11.73 7.87 -5.34
CA PHE A 466 10.80 7.27 -4.40
C PHE A 466 9.96 6.17 -5.06
N THR A 467 9.58 5.16 -4.28
CA THR A 467 8.66 4.10 -4.71
C THR A 467 7.36 4.13 -3.90
N ALA A 468 6.28 3.57 -4.43
CA ALA A 468 4.98 3.46 -3.79
C ALA A 468 4.38 4.83 -3.42
N GLU A 469 4.60 5.83 -4.28
CA GLU A 469 3.92 7.13 -4.20
C GLU A 469 2.43 6.95 -4.46
N GLU A 470 2.09 6.18 -5.50
CA GLU A 470 0.73 5.89 -5.97
C GLU A 470 -0.16 5.21 -4.91
N LEU A 471 0.49 4.62 -3.90
CA LEU A 471 -0.14 3.99 -2.73
C LEU A 471 -0.26 4.94 -1.53
N GLY A 472 0.00 6.24 -1.73
CA GLY A 472 -0.06 7.29 -0.72
C GLY A 472 1.29 7.60 -0.07
N LEU A 473 2.31 7.93 -0.87
CA LEU A 473 3.61 8.47 -0.44
C LEU A 473 4.43 7.51 0.45
N LEU A 474 4.33 6.20 0.22
CA LEU A 474 4.91 5.21 1.14
C LEU A 474 6.44 5.23 1.13
N GLY A 475 7.07 5.51 -0.01
CA GLY A 475 8.52 5.65 -0.15
C GLY A 475 9.08 6.84 0.63
N SER A 476 8.53 8.04 0.45
CA SER A 476 8.98 9.23 1.19
C SER A 476 8.66 9.14 2.69
N LYS A 477 7.50 8.60 3.07
CA LYS A 477 7.19 8.28 4.49
C LYS A 477 8.19 7.30 5.11
N HIS A 478 8.62 6.32 4.34
CA HIS A 478 9.65 5.39 4.79
C HIS A 478 11.00 6.09 4.98
N TYR A 479 11.43 6.89 4.00
CA TYR A 479 12.67 7.67 4.10
C TYR A 479 12.68 8.58 5.33
N ILE A 480 11.59 9.30 5.59
CA ILE A 480 11.47 10.17 6.77
C ILE A 480 11.58 9.41 8.11
N ARG A 481 11.24 8.11 8.15
CA ARG A 481 11.36 7.27 9.34
C ARG A 481 12.76 6.72 9.53
N ASP A 482 13.45 6.42 8.43
CA ASP A 482 14.79 5.84 8.42
C ASP A 482 15.66 6.60 7.41
N PRO A 483 16.08 7.83 7.70
CA PRO A 483 16.67 8.67 6.68
C PRO A 483 18.17 8.35 6.49
N ALA A 484 18.64 8.39 5.23
CA ALA A 484 20.04 8.13 4.90
C ALA A 484 20.98 9.20 5.45
N VAL A 485 20.48 10.43 5.58
CA VAL A 485 21.11 11.54 6.29
C VAL A 485 20.16 12.03 7.39
N PRO A 486 20.65 12.47 8.56
CA PRO A 486 19.78 13.03 9.59
C PRO A 486 18.88 14.15 9.05
N LEU A 487 17.57 14.12 9.32
CA LEU A 487 16.64 15.13 8.81
C LEU A 487 16.99 16.56 9.23
N LYS A 488 17.62 16.74 10.40
CA LYS A 488 18.13 18.03 10.88
C LYS A 488 19.18 18.66 9.95
N GLU A 489 19.87 17.85 9.14
CA GLU A 489 20.86 18.29 8.16
C GLU A 489 20.21 18.55 6.79
N THR A 490 18.93 18.19 6.62
CA THR A 490 18.19 18.42 5.38
C THR A 490 17.63 19.84 5.36
N VAL A 491 18.24 20.71 4.55
CA VAL A 491 17.91 22.14 4.53
C VAL A 491 16.84 22.50 3.50
N ALA A 492 16.62 21.64 2.51
CA ALA A 492 15.58 21.79 1.51
C ALA A 492 15.25 20.46 0.82
N MET A 493 14.04 20.35 0.29
CA MET A 493 13.64 19.28 -0.62
C MET A 493 12.98 19.85 -1.88
N VAL A 494 13.50 19.49 -3.05
CA VAL A 494 12.98 19.87 -4.36
C VAL A 494 12.40 18.63 -5.05
N ASN A 495 11.09 18.64 -5.31
CA ASN A 495 10.37 17.49 -5.88
C ASN A 495 9.90 17.76 -7.30
N LEU A 496 9.93 16.74 -8.15
CA LEU A 496 9.43 16.77 -9.52
C LEU A 496 8.39 15.69 -9.75
N ASP A 497 7.24 16.11 -10.27
CA ASP A 497 6.10 15.23 -10.54
C ASP A 497 5.31 15.80 -11.71
N MET A 498 4.96 14.95 -12.69
CA MET A 498 4.22 15.36 -13.88
C MET A 498 4.79 16.65 -14.50
N VAL A 499 6.07 16.60 -14.89
CA VAL A 499 6.86 17.74 -15.40
C VAL A 499 7.15 17.63 -16.90
N GLY A 500 6.55 16.65 -17.56
CA GLY A 500 6.67 16.36 -18.99
C GLY A 500 5.64 17.04 -19.87
N ARG A 501 4.61 17.69 -19.32
CA ARG A 501 3.49 18.28 -20.09
C ARG A 501 3.40 19.80 -19.98
N LEU A 502 4.56 20.46 -19.88
CA LEU A 502 4.65 21.92 -19.86
C LEU A 502 3.91 22.53 -21.07
N ARG A 503 2.97 23.43 -20.77
CA ARG A 503 2.19 24.20 -21.75
C ARG A 503 2.60 25.67 -21.66
N GLU A 504 1.82 26.47 -20.94
CA GLU A 504 2.05 27.91 -20.79
C GLU A 504 2.64 28.26 -19.42
N GLU A 505 2.19 27.59 -18.35
CA GLU A 505 2.61 27.87 -16.98
C GLU A 505 3.17 26.61 -16.30
N LEU A 506 4.21 26.82 -15.50
CA LEU A 506 4.79 25.85 -14.58
C LEU A 506 4.28 26.16 -13.17
N THR A 507 3.54 25.23 -12.56
CA THR A 507 3.10 25.41 -11.17
C THR A 507 4.22 24.97 -10.23
N VAL A 508 4.52 25.80 -9.24
CA VAL A 508 5.49 25.46 -8.19
C VAL A 508 4.86 25.62 -6.81
N TYR A 509 4.68 24.51 -6.10
CA TYR A 509 4.21 24.50 -4.71
C TYR A 509 5.36 24.74 -3.74
N GLY A 510 5.01 25.17 -2.52
CA GLY A 510 5.95 25.39 -1.44
C GLY A 510 6.70 26.71 -1.47
N VAL A 511 6.38 27.65 -2.37
CA VAL A 511 7.11 28.94 -2.47
C VAL A 511 7.01 29.81 -1.21
N GLY A 512 6.05 29.52 -0.33
CA GLY A 512 5.88 30.18 0.96
C GLY A 512 6.59 29.48 2.13
N THR A 513 7.26 28.35 1.89
CA THR A 513 7.91 27.57 2.96
C THR A 513 9.26 28.14 3.40
N ALA A 514 9.88 28.98 2.57
CA ALA A 514 11.05 29.79 2.90
C ALA A 514 10.94 31.19 2.30
N GLN A 515 11.54 32.19 2.97
CA GLN A 515 11.50 33.59 2.51
C GLN A 515 12.26 33.79 1.20
N GLU A 516 13.34 33.03 1.02
CA GLU A 516 14.26 33.17 -0.09
C GLU A 516 13.72 32.52 -1.38
N TRP A 517 12.67 31.69 -1.31
CA TRP A 517 12.25 30.88 -2.45
C TRP A 517 11.95 31.68 -3.71
N ASN A 518 11.19 32.77 -3.61
CA ASN A 518 10.90 33.59 -4.79
C ASN A 518 12.16 34.23 -5.37
N SER A 519 13.13 34.63 -4.53
CA SER A 519 14.39 35.22 -4.97
C SER A 519 15.34 34.23 -5.65
N ILE A 520 15.15 32.93 -5.40
CA ILE A 520 15.93 31.83 -6.00
C ILE A 520 15.21 31.27 -7.24
N LEU A 521 13.90 31.04 -7.13
CA LEU A 521 13.07 30.40 -8.16
C LEU A 521 12.86 31.30 -9.37
N LEU A 522 12.42 32.55 -9.17
CA LEU A 522 11.99 33.41 -10.28
C LEU A 522 13.13 33.75 -11.25
N PRO A 523 14.35 34.11 -10.79
CA PRO A 523 15.46 34.37 -11.71
C PRO A 523 15.89 33.14 -12.50
N SER A 524 15.92 31.96 -11.85
CA SER A 524 16.24 30.68 -12.50
C SER A 524 15.18 30.31 -13.56
N ALA A 525 13.91 30.55 -13.28
CA ALA A 525 12.82 30.31 -14.21
C ALA A 525 12.84 31.28 -15.40
N GLU A 526 13.04 32.58 -15.15
CA GLU A 526 13.12 33.63 -16.17
C GLU A 526 14.26 33.35 -17.15
N LYS A 527 15.42 32.93 -16.66
CA LYS A 527 16.58 32.53 -17.48
C LYS A 527 16.26 31.41 -18.47
N GLN A 528 15.32 30.53 -18.14
CA GLN A 528 14.87 29.43 -19.01
C GLN A 528 13.61 29.79 -19.81
N GLY A 529 13.09 31.01 -19.67
CA GLY A 529 11.84 31.46 -20.30
C GLY A 529 10.61 30.72 -19.76
N LEU A 530 10.61 30.34 -18.49
CA LEU A 530 9.49 29.66 -17.83
C LEU A 530 8.58 30.68 -17.14
N ASN A 531 7.27 30.62 -17.43
CA ASN A 531 6.27 31.35 -16.67
C ASN A 531 5.86 30.52 -15.45
N VAL A 532 6.05 31.04 -14.24
CA VAL A 532 5.87 30.31 -12.99
C VAL A 532 4.67 30.80 -12.20
N THR A 533 3.78 29.89 -11.86
CA THR A 533 2.65 30.12 -10.94
C THR A 533 2.96 29.49 -9.59
N GLY A 534 3.38 30.31 -8.64
CA GLY A 534 3.73 29.87 -7.28
C GLY A 534 2.51 29.60 -6.39
N ARG A 535 2.53 28.51 -5.62
CA ARG A 535 1.58 28.20 -4.54
C ARG A 535 2.32 28.20 -3.21
N SER A 536 1.85 28.99 -2.23
CA SER A 536 2.55 29.19 -0.96
C SER A 536 2.69 27.91 -0.13
N SER A 537 1.62 27.12 -0.05
CA SER A 537 1.54 25.87 0.72
C SER A 537 2.55 24.83 0.24
N GLY A 538 3.26 24.22 1.19
CA GLY A 538 4.09 23.03 0.98
C GLY A 538 3.30 21.71 0.98
N TYR A 539 1.99 21.75 1.25
CA TYR A 539 1.12 20.60 1.00
C TYR A 539 0.78 20.48 -0.48
N GLY A 540 0.92 19.27 -1.01
CA GLY A 540 0.53 18.88 -2.35
C GLY A 540 0.37 17.36 -2.43
N PRO A 541 -0.09 16.82 -3.57
CA PRO A 541 -0.39 15.41 -3.73
C PRO A 541 0.86 14.59 -4.11
N SER A 542 2.03 14.86 -3.50
CA SER A 542 3.29 14.22 -3.90
C SER A 542 4.31 14.22 -2.74
N ASP A 543 5.46 13.55 -2.93
CA ASP A 543 6.42 13.20 -1.88
C ASP A 543 6.93 14.38 -1.03
N HIS A 544 7.06 15.59 -1.61
CA HIS A 544 7.45 16.80 -0.89
C HIS A 544 6.59 17.10 0.35
N ALA A 545 5.31 16.73 0.33
CA ALA A 545 4.39 17.02 1.42
C ALA A 545 4.84 16.40 2.75
N VAL A 546 5.44 15.20 2.71
CA VAL A 546 5.93 14.50 3.91
C VAL A 546 7.14 15.21 4.51
N PHE A 547 8.00 15.81 3.67
CA PHE A 547 9.14 16.62 4.13
C PHE A 547 8.66 17.93 4.74
N TYR A 548 7.69 18.58 4.12
CA TYR A 548 7.07 19.80 4.64
C TYR A 548 6.40 19.56 6.01
N GLU A 549 5.73 18.42 6.20
CA GLU A 549 5.18 18.02 7.51
C GLU A 549 6.25 17.86 8.60
N ARG A 550 7.50 17.57 8.21
CA ARG A 550 8.68 17.52 9.11
C ARG A 550 9.43 18.82 9.19
N GLY A 551 8.89 19.87 8.60
CA GLY A 551 9.41 21.20 8.75
C GLY A 551 10.49 21.63 7.76
N ILE A 552 10.74 20.79 6.76
CA ILE A 552 11.76 21.04 5.76
C ILE A 552 11.16 21.97 4.70
N PRO A 553 11.84 23.08 4.32
CA PRO A 553 11.42 23.92 3.20
C PRO A 553 11.38 23.12 1.90
N VAL A 554 10.30 23.28 1.13
CA VAL A 554 10.10 22.51 -0.10
C VAL A 554 9.78 23.37 -1.31
N LEU A 555 10.19 22.89 -2.48
CA LEU A 555 9.64 23.30 -3.77
C LEU A 555 9.15 22.05 -4.50
N HIS A 556 7.97 22.12 -5.11
CA HIS A 556 7.45 21.02 -5.93
C HIS A 556 6.97 21.52 -7.28
N PHE A 557 7.58 20.99 -8.32
CA PHE A 557 7.36 21.35 -9.72
C PHE A 557 6.30 20.45 -10.33
N PHE A 558 5.30 21.06 -10.98
CA PHE A 558 4.13 20.38 -11.53
C PHE A 558 3.62 21.11 -12.79
N THR A 559 3.35 20.40 -13.88
CA THR A 559 2.84 20.99 -15.14
C THR A 559 1.32 20.91 -15.31
N GLY A 560 0.62 20.44 -14.27
CA GLY A 560 -0.83 20.36 -14.26
C GLY A 560 -1.36 19.06 -14.81
N PHE A 561 -2.59 18.69 -14.41
CA PHE A 561 -3.25 17.51 -14.93
C PHE A 561 -3.55 17.63 -16.44
N HIS A 562 -3.65 16.48 -17.09
CA HIS A 562 -4.02 16.35 -18.50
C HIS A 562 -4.99 15.17 -18.69
N PRO A 563 -5.71 15.08 -19.82
CA PRO A 563 -6.74 14.04 -20.01
C PRO A 563 -6.23 12.60 -19.91
N GLN A 564 -4.93 12.38 -20.19
CA GLN A 564 -4.29 11.06 -20.12
C GLN A 564 -3.78 10.68 -18.72
N TYR A 565 -3.83 11.59 -17.74
CA TYR A 565 -3.41 11.31 -16.36
C TYR A 565 -4.08 10.03 -15.84
N HIS A 566 -3.29 9.13 -15.26
CA HIS A 566 -3.74 7.82 -14.77
C HIS A 566 -4.49 6.99 -15.83
N ARG A 567 -4.11 7.09 -17.11
CA ARG A 567 -4.69 6.27 -18.20
C ARG A 567 -3.58 5.56 -18.98
N PRO A 568 -3.91 4.45 -19.68
CA PRO A 568 -2.94 3.76 -20.53
C PRO A 568 -2.29 4.66 -21.57
N ALA A 569 -3.03 5.68 -22.03
CA ALA A 569 -2.57 6.63 -23.03
C ALA A 569 -1.56 7.69 -22.51
N ASP A 570 -1.12 7.64 -21.25
CA ASP A 570 -0.01 8.48 -20.77
C ASP A 570 1.34 7.95 -21.28
N ASP A 571 1.61 8.23 -22.55
CA ASP A 571 2.75 7.69 -23.31
C ASP A 571 3.78 8.75 -23.72
N SER A 572 5.03 8.30 -23.91
CA SER A 572 6.21 9.15 -24.13
C SER A 572 6.13 10.12 -25.31
N HIS A 573 5.40 9.76 -26.37
CA HIS A 573 5.23 10.62 -27.55
C HIS A 573 4.47 11.92 -27.24
N LEU A 574 3.81 12.01 -26.09
CA LEU A 574 3.09 13.21 -25.62
C LEU A 574 3.99 14.17 -24.81
N LEU A 575 5.22 13.78 -24.48
CA LEU A 575 6.12 14.57 -23.65
C LEU A 575 6.68 15.78 -24.39
N ASN A 576 6.64 16.93 -23.72
CA ASN A 576 7.31 18.16 -24.12
C ASN A 576 8.77 18.14 -23.64
N ILE A 577 9.65 17.54 -24.45
CA ILE A 577 11.07 17.39 -24.13
C ILE A 577 11.80 18.75 -23.98
N GLU A 578 11.44 19.76 -24.78
CA GLU A 578 11.99 21.12 -24.63
C GLU A 578 11.61 21.71 -23.27
N GLY A 579 10.36 21.53 -22.86
CA GLY A 579 9.86 21.93 -21.54
C GLY A 579 10.60 21.23 -20.40
N MET A 580 10.80 19.91 -20.51
CA MET A 580 11.59 19.14 -19.56
C MET A 580 13.04 19.65 -19.46
N ARG A 581 13.69 20.02 -20.58
CA ARG A 581 15.02 20.64 -20.57
C ARG A 581 15.02 21.98 -19.82
N LYS A 582 14.04 22.84 -20.06
CA LYS A 582 13.93 24.13 -19.36
C LYS A 582 13.76 23.93 -17.86
N ILE A 583 12.89 22.99 -17.46
CA ILE A 583 12.66 22.65 -16.06
C ILE A 583 13.94 22.06 -15.43
N SER A 584 14.63 21.14 -16.10
CA SER A 584 15.86 20.53 -15.58
C SER A 584 16.96 21.56 -15.35
N ARG A 585 17.12 22.55 -16.23
CA ARG A 585 18.06 23.67 -16.03
C ARG A 585 17.65 24.60 -14.90
N CYS A 586 16.36 24.92 -14.79
CA CYS A 586 15.84 25.73 -13.70
C CYS A 586 16.13 25.07 -12.35
N VAL A 587 15.81 23.78 -12.20
CA VAL A 587 16.08 23.01 -10.98
C VAL A 587 17.59 22.89 -10.72
N THR A 588 18.40 22.66 -11.76
CA THR A 588 19.87 22.64 -11.63
C THR A 588 20.41 23.95 -11.09
N ASP A 589 19.94 25.10 -11.60
CA ASP A 589 20.39 26.42 -11.15
C ASP A 589 19.96 26.68 -9.69
N ILE A 590 18.73 26.33 -9.31
CA ILE A 590 18.23 26.43 -7.93
C ILE A 590 19.09 25.58 -6.97
N VAL A 591 19.28 24.30 -7.29
CA VAL A 591 20.02 23.36 -6.43
C VAL A 591 21.49 23.75 -6.36
N ALA A 592 22.12 24.19 -7.46
CA ALA A 592 23.49 24.70 -7.44
C ALA A 592 23.64 25.94 -6.55
N GLN A 593 22.68 26.86 -6.59
CA GLN A 593 22.68 28.05 -5.74
C GLN A 593 22.55 27.68 -4.25
N LEU A 594 21.62 26.78 -3.92
CA LEU A 594 21.47 26.27 -2.54
C LEU A 594 22.74 25.55 -2.08
N ALA A 595 23.31 24.69 -2.92
CA ALA A 595 24.44 23.86 -2.56
C ALA A 595 25.76 24.63 -2.46
N SER A 596 25.86 25.82 -3.08
CA SER A 596 27.03 26.70 -3.01
C SER A 596 26.94 27.77 -1.90
N THR A 597 25.77 27.97 -1.30
CA THR A 597 25.54 28.98 -0.27
C THR A 597 25.66 28.40 1.15
N GLU A 598 26.30 29.16 2.05
CA GLU A 598 26.49 28.76 3.45
C GLU A 598 25.34 29.22 4.36
N THR A 599 24.46 30.09 3.89
CA THR A 599 23.33 30.59 4.67
C THR A 599 22.16 29.61 4.54
N PRO A 600 21.63 29.04 5.64
CA PRO A 600 20.40 28.24 5.60
C PRO A 600 19.21 29.07 5.12
N LEU A 601 18.18 28.39 4.60
CA LEU A 601 16.90 29.04 4.29
C LEU A 601 16.20 29.50 5.57
N SER A 602 15.56 30.67 5.50
CA SER A 602 14.79 31.22 6.60
C SER A 602 13.34 30.72 6.53
N PRO A 603 12.70 30.41 7.66
CA PRO A 603 11.27 30.13 7.74
C PRO A 603 10.43 31.14 6.98
N GLY A 604 9.52 30.69 6.12
CA GLY A 604 8.61 31.58 5.42
C GLY A 604 7.76 32.42 6.39
N ALA A 605 7.42 33.64 5.98
CA ALA A 605 6.71 34.62 6.82
C ALA A 605 5.19 34.32 6.98
N THR A 606 4.67 33.31 6.28
CA THR A 606 3.26 32.91 6.35
C THR A 606 3.05 31.83 7.41
N GLU A 607 1.79 31.56 7.79
CA GLU A 607 1.47 30.47 8.73
C GLU A 607 2.05 29.13 8.25
N GLU A 608 2.09 28.93 6.92
CA GLU A 608 2.70 27.79 6.26
C GLU A 608 4.23 27.75 6.41
N GLY A 609 4.92 28.88 6.34
CA GLY A 609 6.37 28.96 6.56
C GLY A 609 6.75 28.80 8.03
N MET A 610 5.91 29.28 8.94
CA MET A 610 6.04 29.01 10.37
C MET A 610 5.84 27.51 10.68
N LEU A 611 4.82 26.88 10.10
CA LEU A 611 4.57 25.43 10.19
C LEU A 611 5.75 24.58 9.68
N ALA A 612 6.40 25.02 8.59
CA ALA A 612 7.68 24.43 8.19
C ALA A 612 8.71 24.58 9.32
N SER A 613 9.01 25.79 9.77
CA SER A 613 10.07 25.98 10.77
C SER A 613 9.87 25.28 12.11
N THR A 614 8.61 25.13 12.54
CA THR A 614 8.29 24.50 13.81
C THR A 614 8.20 22.99 13.71
N GLY A 615 8.07 22.37 12.53
CA GLY A 615 7.83 20.93 12.36
C GLY A 615 6.53 20.44 13.04
N LEU A 616 5.68 19.69 12.33
CA LEU A 616 4.47 19.15 12.98
C LEU A 616 4.81 18.21 14.15
N ALA A 617 5.99 17.57 14.12
CA ALA A 617 6.48 16.72 15.21
C ALA A 617 6.83 17.52 16.49
N ASP A 618 7.50 18.66 16.35
CA ASP A 618 7.93 19.51 17.47
C ASP A 618 6.74 20.28 18.08
N LEU A 619 5.70 20.58 17.28
CA LEU A 619 4.38 21.03 17.78
C LEU A 619 3.61 19.97 18.56
N LEU A 620 3.89 18.68 18.32
CA LEU A 620 3.24 17.55 18.98
C LEU A 620 4.03 17.03 20.21
N ASP A 621 5.28 17.47 20.39
CA ASP A 621 6.17 17.08 21.49
C ASP A 621 6.33 18.16 22.57
N GLN A 622 5.66 19.32 22.45
CA GLN A 622 5.63 20.32 23.53
C GLN A 622 4.62 19.91 24.61
N PRO A 623 5.06 19.64 25.85
CA PRO A 623 4.15 19.48 26.97
C PRO A 623 3.73 20.85 27.49
N GLY A 624 2.43 21.12 27.50
CA GLY A 624 1.79 22.13 28.35
C GLY A 624 1.48 23.48 27.68
N ASP A 625 0.22 23.88 27.84
CA ASP A 625 -0.34 25.25 27.74
C ASP A 625 -0.81 25.83 26.40
N THR A 626 -0.86 25.08 25.30
CA THR A 626 -1.62 25.53 24.11
C THR A 626 -3.11 25.14 24.23
N PRO A 627 -4.09 26.05 24.05
CA PRO A 627 -5.51 25.72 24.10
C PRO A 627 -5.86 24.62 23.09
N PRO A 628 -6.80 23.70 23.42
CA PRO A 628 -7.20 22.64 22.52
C PRO A 628 -7.79 23.24 21.24
N ARG A 629 -7.13 22.99 20.09
CA ARG A 629 -7.58 23.47 18.78
C ARG A 629 -8.67 22.55 18.24
N PHE A 630 -9.70 23.12 17.60
CA PHE A 630 -10.79 22.34 17.00
C PHE A 630 -10.28 21.34 15.95
N GLY A 631 -9.33 21.75 15.11
CA GLY A 631 -8.48 20.86 14.30
C GLY A 631 -9.14 20.23 13.07
N VAL A 632 -9.87 21.02 12.30
CA VAL A 632 -10.41 20.63 10.98
C VAL A 632 -9.88 21.54 9.88
N VAL A 633 -9.75 20.99 8.68
CA VAL A 633 -9.62 21.74 7.42
C VAL A 633 -10.94 21.60 6.69
N VAL A 634 -11.51 22.72 6.25
CA VAL A 634 -12.86 22.79 5.67
C VAL A 634 -12.84 23.44 4.29
N ASN A 635 -13.82 23.08 3.48
CA ASN A 635 -14.15 23.73 2.21
C ASN A 635 -15.53 24.41 2.34
N SER A 636 -15.65 25.61 1.77
CA SER A 636 -16.96 26.23 1.53
C SER A 636 -17.65 25.55 0.35
N LEU A 637 -18.94 25.27 0.48
CA LEU A 637 -19.73 24.65 -0.59
C LEU A 637 -20.46 25.72 -1.40
N PRO A 638 -20.28 25.79 -2.74
CA PRO A 638 -21.08 26.69 -3.57
C PRO A 638 -22.56 26.30 -3.49
N ASN A 639 -23.41 27.21 -3.01
CA ASN A 639 -24.87 27.05 -2.93
C ASN A 639 -25.40 25.94 -1.99
N LYS A 640 -24.62 25.52 -0.98
CA LYS A 640 -25.13 24.68 0.13
C LYS A 640 -24.80 25.33 1.48
N LYS A 641 -25.71 25.21 2.45
CA LYS A 641 -25.47 25.67 3.83
C LYS A 641 -24.50 24.73 4.55
N GLY A 642 -23.55 25.28 5.29
CA GLY A 642 -22.56 24.51 6.07
C GLY A 642 -21.17 24.45 5.43
N LEU A 643 -20.20 24.01 6.24
CA LEU A 643 -18.81 23.80 5.83
C LEU A 643 -18.49 22.32 5.74
N GLN A 644 -17.94 21.88 4.61
CA GLN A 644 -17.53 20.49 4.45
C GLN A 644 -16.14 20.27 5.03
N ILE A 645 -15.98 19.31 5.92
CA ILE A 645 -14.68 18.88 6.45
C ILE A 645 -13.93 18.18 5.32
N LYS A 646 -12.82 18.78 4.91
CA LYS A 646 -11.86 18.18 3.98
C LYS A 646 -10.91 17.24 4.70
N ARG A 647 -10.47 17.63 5.90
CA ARG A 647 -9.50 16.87 6.72
C ARG A 647 -9.74 17.11 8.20
N VAL A 648 -9.48 16.08 9.00
CA VAL A 648 -9.46 16.18 10.47
C VAL A 648 -8.03 15.94 10.94
N LEU A 649 -7.50 16.85 11.78
CA LEU A 649 -6.16 16.71 12.34
C LEU A 649 -6.20 15.63 13.45
N PRO A 650 -5.27 14.65 13.45
CA PRO A 650 -5.16 13.68 14.54
C PRO A 650 -4.93 14.35 15.89
N ARG A 651 -5.49 13.78 16.98
CA ARG A 651 -5.37 14.29 18.36
C ARG A 651 -5.89 15.71 18.58
N SER A 652 -6.73 16.22 17.67
CA SER A 652 -7.50 17.45 17.86
C SER A 652 -8.84 17.20 18.53
N VAL A 653 -9.54 18.25 18.96
CA VAL A 653 -10.92 18.16 19.47
C VAL A 653 -11.82 17.44 18.45
N ALA A 654 -11.76 17.81 17.17
CA ALA A 654 -12.55 17.17 16.13
C ALA A 654 -12.16 15.69 15.92
N GLY A 655 -10.86 15.39 15.91
CA GLY A 655 -10.35 14.04 15.74
C GLY A 655 -10.70 13.11 16.91
N ASN A 656 -10.64 13.61 18.14
CA ASN A 656 -10.94 12.85 19.35
C ASN A 656 -12.45 12.61 19.54
N ASN A 657 -13.29 13.43 18.92
CA ASN A 657 -14.75 13.35 19.02
C ASN A 657 -15.44 12.82 17.75
N GLY A 658 -14.69 12.16 16.86
CA GLY A 658 -15.28 11.33 15.79
C GLY A 658 -15.84 12.11 14.59
N LEU A 659 -15.42 13.37 14.40
CA LEU A 659 -15.63 14.08 13.13
C LEU A 659 -14.77 13.44 12.04
N GLN A 660 -15.27 13.44 10.81
CA GLN A 660 -14.67 12.73 9.68
C GLN A 660 -14.59 13.62 8.43
N PRO A 661 -13.60 13.39 7.54
CA PRO A 661 -13.64 13.95 6.19
C PRO A 661 -14.97 13.63 5.49
N GLY A 662 -15.54 14.63 4.82
CA GLY A 662 -16.82 14.55 4.13
C GLY A 662 -18.02 15.02 4.94
N ASP A 663 -17.91 15.16 6.27
CA ASP A 663 -18.97 15.74 7.11
C ASP A 663 -19.24 17.19 6.71
N ILE A 664 -20.51 17.61 6.69
CA ILE A 664 -20.90 19.01 6.49
C ILE A 664 -21.40 19.56 7.82
N ILE A 665 -20.62 20.46 8.44
CA ILE A 665 -20.99 21.11 9.70
C ILE A 665 -22.04 22.17 9.42
N HIS A 666 -23.20 22.07 10.07
CA HIS A 666 -24.30 23.02 9.95
C HIS A 666 -24.46 23.91 11.18
N LYS A 667 -24.20 23.37 12.38
CA LYS A 667 -24.35 24.09 13.64
C LYS A 667 -23.32 23.61 14.66
N VAL A 668 -22.76 24.54 15.45
CA VAL A 668 -21.92 24.24 16.62
C VAL A 668 -22.54 24.98 17.82
N GLY A 669 -23.03 24.22 18.80
CA GLY A 669 -23.85 24.75 19.88
C GLY A 669 -25.10 25.46 19.34
N GLU A 670 -25.24 26.74 19.66
CA GLU A 670 -26.33 27.58 19.14
C GLU A 670 -26.00 28.32 17.84
N THR A 671 -24.75 28.25 17.36
CA THR A 671 -24.28 29.02 16.20
C THR A 671 -24.46 28.24 14.91
N THR A 672 -25.19 28.80 13.95
CA THR A 672 -25.26 28.27 12.58
C THR A 672 -23.96 28.57 11.84
N ILE A 673 -23.43 27.57 11.13
CA ILE A 673 -22.16 27.67 10.43
C ILE A 673 -22.41 27.82 8.94
N GLU A 674 -22.07 28.98 8.36
CA GLU A 674 -22.12 29.23 6.91
C GLU A 674 -20.73 29.60 6.36
N THR A 675 -19.89 30.21 7.19
CA THR A 675 -18.53 30.67 6.86
C THR A 675 -17.48 30.10 7.82
N ILE A 676 -16.22 30.17 7.42
CA ILE A 676 -15.08 29.74 8.25
C ILE A 676 -14.99 30.59 9.52
N GLU A 677 -15.35 31.87 9.43
CA GLU A 677 -15.41 32.82 10.53
C GLU A 677 -16.46 32.39 11.57
N ASP A 678 -17.66 31.97 11.15
CA ASP A 678 -18.69 31.45 12.06
C ASP A 678 -18.18 30.22 12.84
N LEU A 679 -17.47 29.34 12.14
CA LEU A 679 -16.86 28.17 12.77
C LEU A 679 -15.80 28.58 13.78
N LYS A 680 -14.89 29.50 13.43
CA LYS A 680 -13.86 30.01 14.34
C LYS A 680 -14.44 30.68 15.58
N GLU A 681 -15.47 31.51 15.43
CA GLU A 681 -16.14 32.16 16.55
C GLU A 681 -16.86 31.15 17.45
N SER A 682 -17.58 30.19 16.85
CA SER A 682 -18.30 29.16 17.61
C SER A 682 -17.38 28.26 18.45
N VAL A 683 -16.13 28.02 18.00
CA VAL A 683 -15.19 27.14 18.70
C VAL A 683 -14.25 27.88 19.66
N SER A 684 -14.08 29.20 19.50
CA SER A 684 -13.14 30.01 20.30
C SER A 684 -13.72 30.50 21.63
N GLY A 685 -15.01 30.26 21.89
CA GLY A 685 -15.72 30.67 23.10
C GLY A 685 -15.90 29.59 24.17
N HIS A 686 -15.28 28.41 24.04
CA HIS A 686 -15.53 27.27 24.91
C HIS A 686 -14.32 26.91 25.80
N ASP A 687 -14.59 26.68 27.09
CA ASP A 687 -13.60 26.22 28.06
C ASP A 687 -13.19 24.76 27.82
N SER A 688 -11.96 24.39 28.20
CA SER A 688 -11.51 23.00 28.14
C SER A 688 -12.38 22.10 29.04
N GLY A 689 -12.85 20.98 28.48
CA GLY A 689 -13.78 20.04 29.07
C GLY A 689 -15.26 20.32 28.76
N ALA A 690 -15.58 21.43 28.07
CA ALA A 690 -16.96 21.74 27.69
C ALA A 690 -17.50 20.77 26.64
N LYS A 691 -18.74 20.31 26.85
CA LYS A 691 -19.49 19.43 25.93
C LYS A 691 -20.40 20.26 25.05
N ILE A 692 -20.14 20.30 23.75
CA ILE A 692 -20.84 21.14 22.79
C ILE A 692 -21.47 20.26 21.70
N PRO A 693 -22.79 20.34 21.46
CA PRO A 693 -23.43 19.60 20.37
C PRO A 693 -23.05 20.21 19.02
N ILE A 694 -22.72 19.36 18.05
CA ILE A 694 -22.47 19.74 16.66
C ILE A 694 -23.47 19.02 15.77
N GLN A 695 -24.25 19.79 15.02
CA GLN A 695 -25.15 19.27 14.00
C GLN A 695 -24.43 19.23 12.66
N LEU A 696 -24.40 18.06 12.05
CA LEU A 696 -23.72 17.82 10.79
C LEU A 696 -24.50 16.88 9.88
N THR A 697 -24.24 16.95 8.59
CA THR A 697 -24.69 15.94 7.63
C THR A 697 -23.52 15.02 7.27
N ARG A 698 -23.70 13.72 7.48
CA ARG A 698 -22.76 12.66 7.05
C ARG A 698 -23.47 11.74 6.08
N ARG A 699 -23.01 11.69 4.82
CA ARG A 699 -23.58 10.81 3.77
C ARG A 699 -25.12 10.89 3.69
N SER A 700 -25.66 12.12 3.70
CA SER A 700 -27.10 12.43 3.66
C SER A 700 -27.89 12.11 4.94
N LEU A 701 -27.24 11.69 6.02
CA LEU A 701 -27.84 11.56 7.36
C LEU A 701 -27.54 12.80 8.19
N ASN A 702 -28.58 13.41 8.75
CA ASN A 702 -28.44 14.47 9.73
C ASN A 702 -28.10 13.84 11.09
N LEU A 703 -26.95 14.22 11.64
CA LEU A 703 -26.42 13.73 12.91
C LEU A 703 -26.22 14.91 13.86
N GLU A 704 -26.37 14.65 15.15
CA GLU A 704 -25.91 15.53 16.21
C GLU A 704 -24.90 14.75 17.06
N ILE A 705 -23.69 15.29 17.19
CA ILE A 705 -22.61 14.67 17.96
C ILE A 705 -22.17 15.61 19.08
N GLU A 706 -21.91 15.08 20.26
CA GLU A 706 -21.37 15.85 21.38
C GLU A 706 -19.84 15.88 21.27
N VAL A 707 -19.26 17.08 21.23
CA VAL A 707 -17.83 17.31 21.16
C VAL A 707 -17.32 17.87 22.47
N VAL A 708 -16.32 17.21 23.06
CA VAL A 708 -15.62 17.68 24.26
C VAL A 708 -14.40 18.51 23.85
N PHE A 709 -14.40 19.80 24.22
CA PHE A 709 -13.33 20.76 23.92
C PHE A 709 -12.09 20.59 24.79
#